data_AF-A0A1W1YFD4-F1
#
_entry.id   AF-A0A1W1YFD4-F1
#
_cell.length_a   1.000
_cell.length_b   1.000
_cell.length_c   1.000
_cell.angle_alpha   90.00
_cell.angle_beta   90.00
_cell.angle_gamma   90.00
#
_symmetry.space_group_name_H-M   'P 1'
#
loop_
_entity.id
_entity.type
_entity.pdbx_description
1 polymer ?
#
loop_
_entity_poly.entity_id
_entity_poly.type
_entity_poly.pdbx_seq_one_letter_code
_entity_poly.pdbx_strand_id
1 'polypeptide(L)'
;MKGRKSMKSRFLAVLASAAIMVGTLSATAFADVPQSGNSDHIGFGCASHGFNVVGLVDGNTRRPIQTTFANAGYTSVLKLGNQTVTTENTFEYGKEFIIYGGNQSLLGSFNVTAAVDTSGQAVVLTYTITNYTTSAQEMQIASYSDCEIGNDDGAHVRDYAGVGLTMTNQYDGTQFYLLPGNANFTSRWSGRFGQRTSNAFTNSAQHNFTGDSGLAWSWTVNVPAGSYVTRTCTIAVGADLTSSTLSFDANGGEGTMDSTSLVTGVAGTIPANTFTREHYDFLGWSTDPNATAPDYLERSQITIEGDTVLYAVWARHYDNPTYTAPEAVTGLTYNGQPQALATAGSTEDGTMLYSLDPNGTFSDVIPTGTASGDYTVYYMVDGDEYHYDSAVESFGVSIAPLNVNVYFDGTPVSVNAEAAVDRPEDPTNDGYVFSGWFTDTDCTTLYDFSQPVGTSDIYLYSGWNIVVYTFTEGAGSSFVPGSEDPIVLRAVRNIDEPSTFSHFTGVIVDGEPLDPSLYTAESGSVIVTIGADYLNTLPEGTHTIQLTFDDAAPASTSIVISSAPVEPTESSETSVPAASTLPSETAAPVETTSAPTAAPTETAAPAAPVATEATTAPSASVLGVSREVEETTTTTAASEETTTTTTAAAATATPTPAPSSVAATGEASNASRIILGVILVATASCFVMKIRKEEN
;
A
#
# COMPACT_ATOMS: atom_id res chain seq x y z
N MET A 1 -15.90 11.91 9.38
CA MET A 1 -15.28 11.24 10.55
C MET A 1 -16.07 9.98 10.92
N LYS A 2 -15.66 8.80 10.45
CA LYS A 2 -15.89 7.52 11.16
C LYS A 2 -14.55 7.12 11.78
N GLY A 3 -14.55 6.53 12.97
CA GLY A 3 -13.33 6.41 13.80
C GLY A 3 -12.43 5.23 13.43
N ARG A 4 -11.13 5.48 13.21
CA ARG A 4 -10.09 4.43 13.08
C ARG A 4 -9.99 3.60 14.38
N LYS A 5 -10.70 2.46 14.43
CA LYS A 5 -10.62 1.41 15.48
C LYS A 5 -10.71 0.00 14.87
N SER A 6 -9.65 -0.47 14.22
CA SER A 6 -9.56 -1.88 13.75
C SER A 6 -8.12 -2.38 13.59
N MET A 7 -7.21 -1.53 13.11
CA MET A 7 -5.85 -1.90 12.68
C MET A 7 -4.98 -2.63 13.73
N LYS A 8 -5.28 -2.53 15.03
CA LYS A 8 -4.57 -3.28 16.10
C LYS A 8 -5.24 -4.56 16.58
N SER A 9 -6.48 -4.86 16.18
CA SER A 9 -7.12 -6.16 16.44
C SER A 9 -7.09 -7.08 15.21
N ARG A 10 -7.24 -6.52 14.00
CA ARG A 10 -7.21 -7.30 12.74
C ARG A 10 -5.85 -7.98 12.47
N PHE A 11 -4.75 -7.40 12.95
CA PHE A 11 -3.39 -7.94 12.71
C PHE A 11 -3.08 -9.27 13.44
N LEU A 12 -3.93 -9.73 14.38
CA LEU A 12 -3.77 -11.03 15.04
C LEU A 12 -4.38 -12.19 14.25
N ALA A 13 -5.39 -11.93 13.39
CA ALA A 13 -6.09 -12.99 12.67
C ALA A 13 -5.24 -13.62 11.55
N VAL A 14 -4.41 -12.81 10.88
CA VAL A 14 -3.57 -13.21 9.73
C VAL A 14 -2.56 -14.33 10.07
N LEU A 15 -2.23 -14.51 11.35
CA LEU A 15 -1.34 -15.59 11.83
C LEU A 15 -2.05 -16.92 12.07
N ALA A 16 -3.38 -16.99 12.07
CA ALA A 16 -4.13 -18.23 12.32
C ALA A 16 -4.30 -19.09 11.05
N SER A 17 -4.55 -18.46 9.90
CA SER A 17 -4.93 -19.18 8.65
C SER A 17 -3.77 -19.88 7.92
N ALA A 18 -2.52 -19.73 8.40
CA ALA A 18 -1.31 -20.23 7.73
C ALA A 18 -1.00 -21.73 7.98
N ALA A 19 -1.93 -22.49 8.54
CA ALA A 19 -1.68 -23.82 9.12
C ALA A 19 -2.44 -25.00 8.49
N ILE A 20 -3.11 -24.83 7.33
CA ILE A 20 -3.65 -25.97 6.55
C ILE A 20 -2.52 -26.63 5.74
N MET A 21 -1.59 -27.26 6.45
CA MET A 21 -0.56 -28.08 5.83
C MET A 21 -1.16 -29.44 5.48
N VAL A 22 -1.39 -29.68 4.18
CA VAL A 22 -1.76 -31.01 3.66
C VAL A 22 -0.54 -31.92 3.78
N GLY A 23 -0.32 -32.44 4.98
CA GLY A 23 0.77 -33.34 5.29
C GLY A 23 0.60 -34.66 4.56
N THR A 24 1.49 -34.93 3.61
CA THR A 24 1.73 -36.30 3.15
C THR A 24 2.22 -37.12 4.34
N LEU A 25 1.36 -38.00 4.85
CA LEU A 25 1.66 -38.90 5.97
C LEU A 25 2.74 -39.91 5.55
N SER A 26 3.99 -39.47 5.62
CA SER A 26 5.16 -40.34 5.55
C SER A 26 5.13 -41.34 6.70
N ALA A 27 5.45 -42.61 6.42
CA ALA A 27 5.54 -43.67 7.40
C ALA A 27 6.53 -43.37 8.56
N THR A 28 7.39 -42.36 8.41
CA THR A 28 8.26 -41.85 9.48
C THR A 28 7.51 -41.20 10.66
N ALA A 29 6.27 -40.71 10.45
CA ALA A 29 5.54 -39.94 11.48
C ALA A 29 5.13 -40.76 12.72
N PHE A 30 5.13 -42.10 12.63
CA PHE A 30 4.70 -42.98 13.73
C PHE A 30 5.86 -43.59 14.53
N ALA A 31 7.11 -43.28 14.19
CA ALA A 31 8.29 -43.96 14.72
C ALA A 31 8.69 -43.55 16.17
N ASP A 32 8.32 -42.34 16.60
CA ASP A 32 8.79 -41.74 17.86
C ASP A 32 7.85 -41.98 19.07
N VAL A 33 6.77 -42.76 18.90
CA VAL A 33 5.78 -43.01 19.97
C VAL A 33 6.08 -44.32 20.72
N PRO A 34 6.01 -44.36 22.06
CA PRO A 34 6.33 -45.57 22.84
C PRO A 34 5.49 -46.81 22.48
N GLN A 35 6.17 -47.97 22.37
CA GLN A 35 5.56 -49.29 22.10
C GLN A 35 4.74 -49.85 23.28
N SER A 36 4.82 -49.19 24.43
CA SER A 36 4.02 -49.42 25.64
C SER A 36 3.98 -48.13 26.45
N GLY A 37 2.97 -47.98 27.31
CA GLY A 37 2.82 -46.84 28.21
C GLY A 37 1.97 -47.20 29.42
N ASN A 38 2.19 -46.52 30.55
CA ASN A 38 1.48 -46.79 31.80
C ASN A 38 1.39 -45.54 32.70
N SER A 39 0.41 -45.57 33.60
CA SER A 39 0.24 -44.71 34.76
C SER A 39 0.33 -45.56 36.05
N ASP A 40 -0.14 -45.00 37.18
CA ASP A 40 -0.38 -45.73 38.43
C ASP A 40 -1.66 -46.61 38.40
N HIS A 41 -2.54 -46.45 37.39
CA HIS A 41 -3.84 -47.12 37.32
C HIS A 41 -4.02 -48.04 36.09
N ILE A 42 -3.41 -47.71 34.96
CA ILE A 42 -3.61 -48.44 33.69
C ILE A 42 -2.35 -48.40 32.83
N GLY A 43 -2.26 -49.29 31.85
CA GLY A 43 -1.25 -49.24 30.81
C GLY A 43 -1.62 -50.09 29.60
N PHE A 44 -0.75 -50.08 28.60
CA PHE A 44 -0.87 -50.89 27.39
C PHE A 44 0.49 -51.34 26.89
N GLY A 45 0.50 -52.35 26.03
CA GLY A 45 1.68 -52.74 25.26
C GLY A 45 1.29 -53.44 23.96
N CYS A 46 2.22 -53.43 22.99
CA CYS A 46 2.09 -54.22 21.78
C CYS A 46 2.01 -55.72 22.08
N ALA A 47 1.14 -56.38 21.34
CA ALA A 47 0.80 -57.79 21.41
C ALA A 47 0.74 -58.38 19.98
N SER A 48 0.58 -59.70 19.85
CA SER A 48 0.67 -60.40 18.56
C SER A 48 -0.40 -60.00 17.53
N HIS A 49 -1.51 -59.39 17.96
CA HIS A 49 -2.60 -58.97 17.09
C HIS A 49 -2.91 -57.47 17.16
N GLY A 50 -2.34 -56.71 18.10
CA GLY A 50 -2.74 -55.33 18.36
C GLY A 50 -2.17 -54.83 19.69
N PHE A 51 -2.94 -53.99 20.39
CA PHE A 51 -2.63 -53.61 21.77
C PHE A 51 -3.34 -54.53 22.76
N ASN A 52 -2.65 -54.93 23.82
CA ASN A 52 -3.28 -55.42 25.04
C ASN A 52 -3.32 -54.29 26.07
N VAL A 53 -4.45 -54.12 26.77
CA VAL A 53 -4.60 -53.16 27.87
C VAL A 53 -4.46 -53.89 29.20
N VAL A 54 -3.84 -53.24 30.17
CA VAL A 54 -3.64 -53.76 31.51
C VAL A 54 -4.05 -52.75 32.57
N GLY A 55 -4.72 -53.21 33.63
CA GLY A 55 -5.13 -52.39 34.78
C GLY A 55 -4.32 -52.72 36.03
N LEU A 56 -4.10 -51.71 36.86
CA LEU A 56 -3.37 -51.79 38.13
C LEU A 56 -4.34 -51.56 39.28
N VAL A 57 -4.40 -52.52 40.21
CA VAL A 57 -5.19 -52.42 41.44
C VAL A 57 -4.24 -52.12 42.61
N ASP A 58 -4.69 -51.21 43.48
CA ASP A 58 -4.02 -50.67 44.67
C ASP A 58 -2.83 -51.48 45.23
N GLY A 59 -1.67 -50.84 45.33
CA GLY A 59 -0.64 -51.22 46.31
C GLY A 59 0.05 -52.57 46.10
N ASN A 60 -0.02 -53.18 44.91
CA ASN A 60 0.79 -54.34 44.48
C ASN A 60 0.46 -55.68 45.18
N THR A 61 -0.82 -56.10 45.18
CA THR A 61 -1.23 -57.49 45.51
C THR A 61 -1.69 -58.31 44.30
N ARG A 62 -0.82 -58.44 43.29
CA ARG A 62 -0.78 -59.51 42.27
C ARG A 62 -2.14 -60.08 41.76
N ARG A 63 -2.84 -59.31 40.94
CA ARG A 63 -3.12 -59.71 39.54
C ARG A 63 -3.02 -58.44 38.68
N PRO A 64 -2.18 -58.39 37.62
CA PRO A 64 -2.40 -57.38 36.60
C PRO A 64 -3.75 -57.70 35.97
N ILE A 65 -4.64 -56.72 35.87
CA ILE A 65 -5.81 -56.87 35.00
C ILE A 65 -5.25 -56.90 33.58
N GLN A 66 -5.72 -57.83 32.77
CA GLN A 66 -5.27 -58.10 31.40
C GLN A 66 -6.56 -58.25 30.59
N THR A 67 -6.80 -57.42 29.57
CA THR A 67 -8.12 -57.34 28.92
C THR A 67 -8.28 -58.22 27.67
N THR A 68 -7.23 -58.98 27.31
CA THR A 68 -7.22 -59.98 26.23
C THR A 68 -6.50 -61.24 26.67
N PHE A 69 -6.95 -62.41 26.17
CA PHE A 69 -6.40 -63.71 26.56
C PHE A 69 -4.91 -63.83 26.18
N ALA A 70 -4.10 -64.35 27.10
CA ALA A 70 -2.68 -64.65 26.90
C ALA A 70 -1.82 -63.51 26.29
N ASN A 71 -2.21 -62.24 26.50
CA ASN A 71 -1.64 -61.06 25.86
C ASN A 71 -1.68 -61.11 24.32
N ALA A 72 -2.79 -61.58 23.73
CA ALA A 72 -3.00 -61.58 22.28
C ALA A 72 -3.23 -60.17 21.69
N GLY A 73 -3.90 -59.29 22.44
CA GLY A 73 -4.27 -57.94 22.02
C GLY A 73 -5.48 -57.87 21.09
N TYR A 74 -5.96 -56.66 20.81
CA TYR A 74 -7.12 -56.43 19.95
C TYR A 74 -6.76 -56.46 18.46
N THR A 75 -7.06 -57.59 17.80
CA THR A 75 -7.03 -57.70 16.33
C THR A 75 -7.90 -56.60 15.74
N SER A 76 -7.39 -55.90 14.74
CA SER A 76 -8.10 -54.84 14.03
C SER A 76 -8.19 -55.18 12.55
N VAL A 77 -9.34 -54.92 11.93
CA VAL A 77 -9.61 -55.23 10.52
C VAL A 77 -10.31 -54.06 9.83
N LEU A 78 -9.74 -53.63 8.71
CA LEU A 78 -10.36 -52.70 7.78
C LEU A 78 -10.98 -53.48 6.62
N LYS A 79 -12.13 -53.01 6.16
CA LYS A 79 -12.89 -53.55 5.03
C LYS A 79 -13.31 -52.45 4.09
N LEU A 80 -13.10 -52.68 2.79
CA LEU A 80 -13.58 -51.84 1.68
C LEU A 80 -14.27 -52.74 0.66
N GLY A 81 -15.60 -52.68 0.59
CA GLY A 81 -16.39 -53.61 -0.21
C GLY A 81 -16.13 -55.08 0.14
N ASN A 82 -15.56 -55.83 -0.80
CA ASN A 82 -15.18 -57.25 -0.63
C ASN A 82 -13.73 -57.46 -0.17
N GLN A 83 -12.92 -56.39 -0.05
CA GLN A 83 -11.52 -56.47 0.32
C GLN A 83 -11.35 -56.20 1.82
N THR A 84 -10.36 -56.85 2.44
CA THR A 84 -10.02 -56.68 3.86
C THR A 84 -8.50 -56.68 4.06
N VAL A 85 -8.06 -56.01 5.13
CA VAL A 85 -6.70 -56.13 5.67
C VAL A 85 -6.78 -56.12 7.21
N THR A 86 -5.95 -56.93 7.86
CA THR A 86 -6.02 -57.25 9.29
C THR A 86 -4.65 -57.12 9.95
N THR A 87 -4.62 -56.82 11.25
CA THR A 87 -3.41 -56.86 12.09
C THR A 87 -3.08 -58.25 12.63
N GLU A 88 -3.95 -59.25 12.38
CA GLU A 88 -3.83 -60.61 12.91
C GLU A 88 -2.45 -61.23 12.64
N ASN A 89 -1.73 -61.59 13.71
CA ASN A 89 -0.38 -62.17 13.71
C ASN A 89 0.67 -61.37 12.91
N THR A 90 0.39 -60.10 12.59
CA THR A 90 1.20 -59.23 11.74
C THR A 90 1.28 -57.80 12.28
N PHE A 91 0.83 -57.58 13.52
CA PHE A 91 0.83 -56.28 14.17
C PHE A 91 2.23 -55.80 14.53
N GLU A 92 2.50 -54.55 14.18
CA GLU A 92 3.69 -53.79 14.59
C GLU A 92 3.22 -52.36 14.92
N TYR A 93 3.85 -51.71 15.91
CA TYR A 93 3.47 -50.36 16.30
C TYR A 93 3.62 -49.38 15.12
N GLY A 94 2.64 -48.49 14.91
CA GLY A 94 2.73 -47.43 13.90
C GLY A 94 2.71 -47.91 12.44
N LYS A 95 2.61 -49.22 12.21
CA LYS A 95 2.55 -49.83 10.88
C LYS A 95 1.23 -49.54 10.19
N GLU A 96 1.29 -49.20 8.91
CA GLU A 96 0.12 -49.00 8.07
C GLU A 96 -0.32 -50.31 7.40
N PHE A 97 -1.61 -50.61 7.46
CA PHE A 97 -2.24 -51.81 6.93
C PHE A 97 -3.09 -51.42 5.71
N ILE A 98 -2.62 -51.80 4.52
CA ILE A 98 -3.07 -51.25 3.24
C ILE A 98 -3.96 -52.25 2.48
N ILE A 99 -5.08 -51.76 1.94
CA ILE A 99 -5.92 -52.44 0.94
C ILE A 99 -5.46 -52.00 -0.46
N TYR A 100 -4.95 -52.97 -1.23
CA TYR A 100 -4.54 -52.78 -2.63
C TYR A 100 -5.62 -53.25 -3.61
N GLY A 101 -5.82 -52.47 -4.67
CA GLY A 101 -6.64 -52.84 -5.81
C GLY A 101 -5.87 -53.60 -6.90
N GLY A 102 -6.49 -53.70 -8.08
CA GLY A 102 -5.81 -54.20 -9.28
C GLY A 102 -4.54 -53.38 -9.58
N ASN A 103 -3.50 -54.04 -10.08
CA ASN A 103 -2.21 -53.42 -10.41
C ASN A 103 -1.52 -52.67 -9.25
N GLN A 104 -1.71 -53.12 -7.99
CA GLN A 104 -1.12 -52.50 -6.78
C GLN A 104 -1.56 -51.03 -6.55
N SER A 105 -2.73 -50.65 -7.07
CA SER A 105 -3.34 -49.36 -6.74
C SER A 105 -3.66 -49.28 -5.24
N LEU A 106 -3.30 -48.16 -4.59
CA LEU A 106 -3.74 -47.88 -3.23
C LEU A 106 -5.23 -47.54 -3.25
N LEU A 107 -6.03 -48.21 -2.40
CA LEU A 107 -7.46 -47.92 -2.27
C LEU A 107 -7.79 -47.32 -0.91
N GLY A 108 -7.28 -47.93 0.16
CA GLY A 108 -7.33 -47.35 1.49
C GLY A 108 -6.37 -48.03 2.46
N SER A 109 -6.20 -47.46 3.64
CA SER A 109 -5.38 -48.03 4.71
C SER A 109 -5.99 -47.78 6.07
N PHE A 110 -5.44 -48.44 7.08
CA PHE A 110 -5.50 -47.92 8.44
C PHE A 110 -4.19 -48.10 9.19
N ASN A 111 -3.99 -47.26 10.20
CA ASN A 111 -3.11 -47.56 11.33
C ASN A 111 -3.93 -47.51 12.63
N VAL A 112 -3.47 -48.23 13.65
CA VAL A 112 -3.94 -48.08 15.03
C VAL A 112 -2.78 -47.77 15.96
N THR A 113 -2.95 -46.76 16.82
CA THR A 113 -2.06 -46.39 17.92
C THR A 113 -2.78 -46.51 19.26
N ALA A 114 -2.02 -46.45 20.36
CA ALA A 114 -2.54 -46.41 21.71
C ALA A 114 -1.78 -45.39 22.55
N ALA A 115 -2.47 -44.75 23.47
CA ALA A 115 -1.89 -43.87 24.49
C ALA A 115 -2.64 -44.04 25.81
N VAL A 116 -1.97 -43.85 26.95
CA VAL A 116 -2.66 -43.59 28.22
C VAL A 116 -3.21 -42.17 28.16
N ASP A 117 -4.43 -41.95 28.64
CA ASP A 117 -5.08 -40.65 28.64
C ASP A 117 -4.46 -39.68 29.67
N THR A 118 -4.78 -38.40 29.59
CA THR A 118 -4.19 -37.36 30.47
C THR A 118 -4.67 -37.43 31.93
N SER A 119 -5.78 -38.11 32.23
CA SER A 119 -6.15 -38.45 33.62
C SER A 119 -5.35 -39.64 34.18
N GLY A 120 -4.73 -40.44 33.31
CA GLY A 120 -4.03 -41.67 33.68
C GLY A 120 -4.95 -42.85 33.99
N GLN A 121 -6.25 -42.79 33.69
CA GLN A 121 -7.24 -43.82 34.07
C GLN A 121 -7.70 -44.69 32.90
N ALA A 122 -7.45 -44.29 31.66
CA ALA A 122 -7.83 -45.03 30.46
C ALA A 122 -6.70 -45.16 29.43
N VAL A 123 -6.86 -46.12 28.52
CA VAL A 123 -6.09 -46.23 27.28
C VAL A 123 -6.99 -45.85 26.12
N VAL A 124 -6.57 -44.85 25.33
CA VAL A 124 -7.26 -44.43 24.11
C VAL A 124 -6.60 -45.12 22.92
N LEU A 125 -7.35 -46.00 22.25
CA LEU A 125 -6.99 -46.58 20.96
C LEU A 125 -7.43 -45.62 19.85
N THR A 126 -6.49 -45.18 19.01
CA THR A 126 -6.76 -44.26 17.90
C THR A 126 -6.55 -44.96 16.57
N TYR A 127 -7.58 -44.94 15.73
CA TYR A 127 -7.61 -45.50 14.39
C TYR A 127 -7.56 -44.35 13.39
N THR A 128 -6.55 -44.33 12.53
CA THR A 128 -6.50 -43.44 11.35
C THR A 128 -6.90 -44.27 10.14
N ILE A 129 -8.01 -43.93 9.48
CA ILE A 129 -8.53 -44.64 8.30
C ILE A 129 -8.39 -43.73 7.08
N THR A 130 -7.62 -44.15 6.08
CA THR A 130 -7.27 -43.35 4.89
C THR A 130 -7.95 -43.90 3.64
N ASN A 131 -8.45 -43.01 2.78
CA ASN A 131 -8.98 -43.31 1.46
C ASN A 131 -8.08 -42.66 0.40
N TYR A 132 -7.40 -43.46 -0.42
CA TYR A 132 -6.53 -42.96 -1.49
C TYR A 132 -7.24 -42.81 -2.85
N THR A 133 -8.53 -43.18 -2.92
CA THR A 133 -9.30 -43.08 -4.18
C THR A 133 -9.78 -41.64 -4.42
N THR A 134 -10.13 -41.35 -5.67
CA THR A 134 -10.62 -40.04 -6.14
C THR A 134 -12.10 -39.79 -5.86
N SER A 135 -12.79 -40.67 -5.15
CA SER A 135 -14.16 -40.50 -4.66
C SER A 135 -14.23 -40.77 -3.16
N ALA A 136 -15.26 -40.28 -2.48
CA ALA A 136 -15.52 -40.71 -1.12
C ALA A 136 -15.80 -42.23 -1.08
N GLN A 137 -15.44 -42.90 0.01
CA GLN A 137 -15.62 -44.35 0.19
C GLN A 137 -16.29 -44.65 1.53
N GLU A 138 -17.28 -45.55 1.52
CA GLU A 138 -17.75 -46.20 2.74
C GLU A 138 -16.77 -47.31 3.13
N MET A 139 -16.10 -47.14 4.26
CA MET A 139 -15.10 -48.04 4.81
C MET A 139 -15.59 -48.56 6.16
N GLN A 140 -15.34 -49.83 6.47
CA GLN A 140 -15.68 -50.39 7.78
C GLN A 140 -14.43 -50.79 8.53
N ILE A 141 -14.22 -50.23 9.73
CA ILE A 141 -13.10 -50.53 10.62
C ILE A 141 -13.64 -51.18 11.89
N ALA A 142 -13.07 -52.32 12.27
CA ALA A 142 -13.43 -53.05 13.48
C ALA A 142 -12.20 -53.45 14.29
N SER A 143 -12.41 -53.70 15.58
CA SER A 143 -11.50 -54.52 16.39
C SER A 143 -12.25 -55.59 17.15
N TYR A 144 -11.55 -56.66 17.48
CA TYR A 144 -12.04 -57.77 18.27
C TYR A 144 -10.89 -58.46 19.01
N SER A 145 -11.19 -59.14 20.12
CA SER A 145 -10.24 -60.07 20.71
C SER A 145 -10.93 -61.21 21.45
N ASP A 146 -10.12 -62.19 21.79
CA ASP A 146 -10.36 -63.18 22.83
C ASP A 146 -10.10 -62.47 24.17
N CYS A 147 -11.09 -62.36 25.04
CA CYS A 147 -11.11 -61.41 26.15
C CYS A 147 -11.27 -62.12 27.50
N GLU A 148 -10.20 -62.14 28.29
CA GLU A 148 -10.28 -62.35 29.73
C GLU A 148 -10.27 -61.00 30.45
N ILE A 149 -10.59 -60.97 31.75
CA ILE A 149 -10.23 -59.85 32.63
C ILE A 149 -9.30 -60.34 33.75
N GLY A 150 -8.01 -60.04 33.60
CA GLY A 150 -6.97 -60.43 34.54
C GLY A 150 -6.58 -61.90 34.43
N ASN A 151 -7.41 -62.79 34.98
CA ASN A 151 -7.36 -64.25 34.82
C ASN A 151 -8.80 -64.83 34.80
N ASP A 152 -9.81 -64.01 34.49
CA ASP A 152 -11.21 -64.40 34.43
C ASP A 152 -11.72 -64.42 32.99
N ASP A 153 -11.47 -65.55 32.33
CA ASP A 153 -12.05 -65.96 31.03
C ASP A 153 -13.56 -66.32 31.17
N GLY A 154 -14.10 -66.36 32.40
CA GLY A 154 -15.52 -66.59 32.66
C GLY A 154 -16.36 -65.32 32.79
N ALA A 155 -15.72 -64.14 32.83
CA ALA A 155 -16.30 -62.88 33.27
C ALA A 155 -17.57 -62.45 32.51
N HIS A 156 -18.41 -61.68 33.20
CA HIS A 156 -19.71 -61.27 32.68
C HIS A 156 -19.59 -60.03 31.80
N VAL A 157 -19.96 -60.15 30.52
CA VAL A 157 -19.99 -59.04 29.56
C VAL A 157 -21.41 -58.50 29.40
N ARG A 158 -21.61 -57.21 29.68
CA ARG A 158 -22.90 -56.52 29.58
C ARG A 158 -22.84 -55.37 28.58
N ASP A 159 -24.02 -54.97 28.10
CA ASP A 159 -24.18 -53.66 27.46
C ASP A 159 -23.94 -52.56 28.50
N TYR A 160 -23.21 -51.52 28.11
CA TYR A 160 -23.02 -50.33 28.93
C TYR A 160 -23.79 -49.15 28.31
N ALA A 161 -24.85 -48.73 29.01
CA ALA A 161 -25.66 -47.54 28.76
C ALA A 161 -26.16 -47.33 27.30
N GLY A 162 -26.31 -48.40 26.51
CA GLY A 162 -26.70 -48.31 25.10
C GLY A 162 -25.60 -47.84 24.15
N VAL A 163 -24.37 -47.58 24.65
CA VAL A 163 -23.26 -46.98 23.87
C VAL A 163 -22.02 -47.88 23.78
N GLY A 164 -21.70 -48.66 24.81
CA GLY A 164 -20.49 -49.48 24.89
C GLY A 164 -20.71 -50.86 25.51
N LEU A 165 -19.63 -51.48 25.96
CA LEU A 165 -19.65 -52.75 26.70
C LEU A 165 -18.90 -52.60 28.03
N THR A 166 -19.28 -53.41 29.03
CA THR A 166 -18.51 -53.57 30.28
C THR A 166 -18.30 -55.04 30.57
N MET A 167 -17.14 -55.39 31.10
CA MET A 167 -16.76 -56.76 31.48
C MET A 167 -16.38 -56.79 32.97
N THR A 168 -17.10 -57.59 33.76
CA THR A 168 -16.93 -57.67 35.22
C THR A 168 -16.23 -58.97 35.64
N ASN A 169 -15.08 -58.84 36.32
CA ASN A 169 -14.37 -59.94 36.99
C ASN A 169 -15.23 -60.51 38.14
N GLN A 170 -15.54 -61.80 38.09
CA GLN A 170 -16.42 -62.44 39.07
C GLN A 170 -15.77 -62.72 40.44
N TYR A 171 -14.43 -62.62 40.54
CA TYR A 171 -13.67 -62.94 41.75
C TYR A 171 -13.44 -61.75 42.67
N ASP A 172 -13.21 -60.57 42.09
CA ASP A 172 -12.90 -59.32 42.83
C ASP A 172 -13.84 -58.14 42.49
N GLY A 173 -14.69 -58.29 41.47
CA GLY A 173 -15.68 -57.27 41.08
C GLY A 173 -15.13 -56.14 40.20
N THR A 174 -13.83 -56.13 39.89
CA THR A 174 -13.25 -55.08 39.03
C THR A 174 -13.81 -55.17 37.61
N GLN A 175 -13.97 -54.01 36.96
CA GLN A 175 -14.56 -53.90 35.63
C GLN A 175 -13.55 -53.28 34.66
N PHE A 176 -13.67 -53.63 33.37
CA PHE A 176 -13.23 -52.74 32.30
C PHE A 176 -14.40 -52.33 31.42
N TYR A 177 -14.25 -51.17 30.78
CA TYR A 177 -15.27 -50.52 29.97
C TYR A 177 -14.69 -50.26 28.58
N LEU A 178 -15.44 -50.63 27.55
CA LEU A 178 -15.12 -50.44 26.13
C LEU A 178 -16.12 -49.42 25.56
N LEU A 179 -15.64 -48.21 25.29
CA LEU A 179 -16.49 -47.05 25.00
C LEU A 179 -16.02 -46.25 23.77
N PRO A 180 -16.93 -45.58 23.05
CA PRO A 180 -16.56 -44.66 21.98
C PRO A 180 -15.77 -43.46 22.53
N GLY A 181 -14.85 -42.91 21.74
CA GLY A 181 -14.03 -41.75 22.11
C GLY A 181 -14.38 -40.46 21.36
N ASN A 182 -14.59 -40.52 20.04
CA ASN A 182 -14.94 -39.37 19.19
C ASN A 182 -16.12 -39.60 18.24
N ALA A 183 -16.72 -40.80 18.26
CA ALA A 183 -17.94 -41.15 17.54
C ALA A 183 -18.50 -42.47 18.10
N ASN A 184 -19.81 -42.56 18.27
CA ASN A 184 -20.48 -43.78 18.75
C ASN A 184 -20.22 -44.99 17.82
N PHE A 185 -20.09 -46.19 18.39
CA PHE A 185 -19.89 -47.42 17.60
C PHE A 185 -21.09 -47.68 16.69
N THR A 186 -20.84 -48.06 15.43
CA THR A 186 -21.90 -48.51 14.48
C THR A 186 -22.39 -49.91 14.82
N SER A 187 -21.52 -50.77 15.33
CA SER A 187 -21.88 -52.08 15.87
C SER A 187 -20.97 -52.44 17.03
N ARG A 188 -21.52 -53.10 18.05
CA ARG A 188 -20.77 -53.71 19.15
C ARG A 188 -21.31 -55.10 19.44
N TRP A 189 -20.42 -56.01 19.82
CA TRP A 189 -20.75 -57.42 19.95
C TRP A 189 -20.03 -58.10 21.13
N SER A 190 -20.76 -59.01 21.77
CA SER A 190 -20.29 -59.90 22.83
C SER A 190 -20.87 -61.30 22.66
N GLY A 191 -20.07 -62.33 22.89
CA GLY A 191 -20.45 -63.74 22.76
C GLY A 191 -19.25 -64.68 22.91
N ARG A 192 -19.34 -65.91 22.40
CA ARG A 192 -18.24 -66.90 22.47
C ARG A 192 -17.03 -66.49 21.64
N PHE A 193 -15.79 -66.65 22.13
CA PHE A 193 -14.58 -66.17 21.44
C PHE A 193 -14.51 -66.54 19.95
N GLY A 194 -14.87 -67.77 19.59
CA GLY A 194 -14.82 -68.30 18.22
C GLY A 194 -15.82 -67.67 17.24
N GLN A 195 -16.69 -66.77 17.70
CA GLN A 195 -17.67 -66.04 16.88
C GLN A 195 -17.31 -64.56 16.67
N ARG A 196 -16.26 -64.06 17.33
CA ARG A 196 -15.87 -62.62 17.31
C ARG A 196 -15.59 -62.08 15.89
N THR A 197 -14.93 -62.88 15.05
CA THR A 197 -14.49 -62.50 13.70
C THR A 197 -15.67 -62.30 12.75
N SER A 198 -16.66 -63.20 12.78
CA SER A 198 -17.85 -63.15 11.94
C SER A 198 -18.90 -62.14 12.41
N ASN A 199 -18.76 -61.61 13.63
CA ASN A 199 -19.67 -60.61 14.21
C ASN A 199 -19.03 -59.23 14.40
N ALA A 200 -17.79 -59.01 13.96
CA ALA A 200 -17.08 -57.74 14.16
C ALA A 200 -17.82 -56.50 13.59
N PHE A 201 -18.69 -56.72 12.59
CA PHE A 201 -19.52 -55.70 11.94
C PHE A 201 -21.02 -55.91 12.16
N THR A 202 -21.46 -56.77 13.09
CA THR A 202 -22.88 -57.05 13.34
C THR A 202 -23.33 -56.51 14.69
N ASN A 203 -24.46 -55.79 14.72
CA ASN A 203 -25.08 -55.32 15.96
C ASN A 203 -26.04 -56.37 16.57
N SER A 204 -25.71 -57.65 16.42
CA SER A 204 -26.58 -58.80 16.73
C SER A 204 -26.12 -59.58 17.97
N ALA A 205 -25.71 -58.85 19.01
CA ALA A 205 -25.00 -59.39 20.16
C ALA A 205 -25.89 -60.21 21.12
N GLN A 206 -25.24 -61.10 21.88
CA GLN A 206 -25.77 -61.52 23.18
C GLN A 206 -25.21 -60.59 24.26
N HIS A 207 -25.81 -59.41 24.41
CA HIS A 207 -25.52 -58.55 25.56
C HIS A 207 -26.01 -59.24 26.84
N ASN A 208 -25.17 -59.23 27.90
CA ASN A 208 -25.28 -60.14 29.07
C ASN A 208 -24.82 -61.58 28.75
N PHE A 209 -23.60 -61.70 28.20
CA PHE A 209 -22.92 -62.98 27.98
C PHE A 209 -22.05 -63.38 29.19
N THR A 210 -21.80 -64.68 29.36
CA THR A 210 -21.08 -65.28 30.49
C THR A 210 -20.27 -66.50 30.04
N GLY A 211 -19.00 -66.62 30.46
CA GLY A 211 -18.06 -67.64 30.01
C GLY A 211 -17.06 -67.12 28.96
N ASP A 212 -16.27 -68.04 28.41
CA ASP A 212 -15.31 -67.88 27.28
C ASP A 212 -15.76 -66.80 26.28
N SER A 213 -15.11 -65.62 26.35
CA SER A 213 -15.65 -64.33 25.90
C SER A 213 -14.89 -63.68 24.75
N GLY A 214 -15.54 -63.55 23.60
CA GLY A 214 -15.13 -62.65 22.54
C GLY A 214 -15.83 -61.29 22.66
N LEU A 215 -15.07 -60.21 22.46
CA LEU A 215 -15.60 -58.86 22.23
C LEU A 215 -15.32 -58.42 20.80
N ALA A 216 -16.19 -57.57 20.24
CA ALA A 216 -15.90 -56.80 19.04
C ALA A 216 -16.62 -55.44 19.02
N TRP A 217 -16.05 -54.47 18.31
CA TRP A 217 -16.66 -53.17 18.03
C TRP A 217 -16.24 -52.67 16.65
N SER A 218 -17.06 -51.83 16.03
CA SER A 218 -16.76 -51.26 14.73
C SER A 218 -17.45 -49.92 14.45
N TRP A 219 -16.90 -49.22 13.46
CA TRP A 219 -17.54 -48.10 12.78
C TRP A 219 -17.63 -48.36 11.29
N THR A 220 -18.78 -48.04 10.69
CA THR A 220 -18.85 -47.69 9.27
C THR A 220 -18.56 -46.19 9.16
N VAL A 221 -17.62 -45.80 8.32
CA VAL A 221 -17.20 -44.40 8.12
C VAL A 221 -17.18 -44.06 6.63
N ASN A 222 -17.74 -42.90 6.29
CA ASN A 222 -17.55 -42.32 4.97
C ASN A 222 -16.27 -41.47 5.00
N VAL A 223 -15.26 -41.87 4.22
CA VAL A 223 -13.95 -41.19 4.18
C VAL A 223 -13.85 -40.41 2.85
N PRO A 224 -13.65 -39.08 2.87
CA PRO A 224 -13.55 -38.28 1.65
C PRO A 224 -12.41 -38.71 0.72
N ALA A 225 -12.50 -38.33 -0.56
CA ALA A 225 -11.47 -38.62 -1.56
C ALA A 225 -10.10 -38.08 -1.14
N GLY A 226 -9.04 -38.89 -1.31
CA GLY A 226 -7.66 -38.51 -1.00
C GLY A 226 -7.40 -38.06 0.45
N SER A 227 -8.23 -38.49 1.39
CA SER A 227 -8.29 -37.95 2.77
C SER A 227 -8.37 -39.07 3.81
N TYR A 228 -8.38 -38.70 5.09
CA TYR A 228 -8.47 -39.62 6.21
C TYR A 228 -9.51 -39.18 7.26
N VAL A 229 -10.01 -40.13 8.02
CA VAL A 229 -10.90 -39.94 9.17
C VAL A 229 -10.30 -40.65 10.37
N THR A 230 -10.34 -40.03 11.54
CA THR A 230 -9.95 -40.68 12.80
C THR A 230 -11.16 -41.23 13.55
N ARG A 231 -10.98 -42.39 14.19
CA ARG A 231 -11.89 -42.93 15.20
C ARG A 231 -11.11 -43.22 16.48
N THR A 232 -11.69 -42.96 17.63
CA THR A 232 -11.09 -43.31 18.93
C THR A 232 -12.01 -44.19 19.76
N CYS A 233 -11.42 -45.13 20.48
CA CYS A 233 -12.08 -45.98 21.47
C CYS A 233 -11.34 -45.86 22.80
N THR A 234 -12.07 -45.72 23.89
CA THR A 234 -11.54 -45.62 25.25
C THR A 234 -11.72 -46.96 25.95
N ILE A 235 -10.63 -47.53 26.45
CA ILE A 235 -10.62 -48.70 27.33
C ILE A 235 -10.18 -48.24 28.72
N ALA A 236 -11.12 -48.21 29.66
CA ALA A 236 -10.87 -47.80 31.05
C ALA A 236 -11.06 -48.98 32.01
N VAL A 237 -10.36 -48.96 33.15
CA VAL A 237 -10.44 -50.02 34.18
C VAL A 237 -10.76 -49.38 35.53
N GLY A 238 -11.73 -49.94 36.26
CA GLY A 238 -12.18 -49.42 37.55
C GLY A 238 -13.38 -50.19 38.13
N ALA A 239 -13.91 -49.74 39.26
CA ALA A 239 -15.10 -50.35 39.88
C ALA A 239 -16.40 -49.54 39.67
N ASP A 240 -16.29 -48.20 39.68
CA ASP A 240 -17.42 -47.27 39.78
C ASP A 240 -17.43 -46.21 38.65
N LEU A 241 -16.88 -46.52 37.47
CA LEU A 241 -16.83 -45.56 36.36
C LEU A 241 -18.24 -45.28 35.82
N THR A 242 -18.53 -44.00 35.61
CA THR A 242 -19.79 -43.50 35.03
C THR A 242 -19.54 -42.84 33.68
N SER A 243 -20.60 -42.48 32.97
CA SER A 243 -20.51 -41.81 31.66
C SER A 243 -21.32 -40.53 31.61
N SER A 244 -20.77 -39.55 30.91
CA SER A 244 -21.35 -38.22 30.68
C SER A 244 -21.43 -37.93 29.19
N THR A 245 -22.36 -37.06 28.79
CA THR A 245 -22.65 -36.74 27.38
C THR A 245 -21.94 -35.47 26.95
N LEU A 246 -21.14 -35.54 25.89
CA LEU A 246 -20.65 -34.36 25.18
C LEU A 246 -21.58 -34.07 24.00
N SER A 247 -22.07 -32.83 23.92
CA SER A 247 -23.03 -32.36 22.91
C SER A 247 -22.57 -31.03 22.30
N PHE A 248 -23.09 -30.72 21.10
CA PHE A 248 -22.57 -29.64 20.26
C PHE A 248 -23.71 -28.74 19.78
N ASP A 249 -23.53 -27.43 19.92
CA ASP A 249 -24.45 -26.39 19.46
C ASP A 249 -23.77 -25.53 18.38
N ALA A 250 -24.45 -25.34 17.25
CA ALA A 250 -23.95 -24.59 16.11
C ALA A 250 -23.79 -23.08 16.40
N ASN A 251 -24.41 -22.56 17.47
CA ASN A 251 -24.26 -21.20 17.98
C ASN A 251 -24.43 -20.11 16.89
N GLY A 252 -25.51 -20.22 16.11
CA GLY A 252 -25.80 -19.35 14.96
C GLY A 252 -25.15 -19.76 13.64
N GLY A 253 -24.50 -20.93 13.58
CA GLY A 253 -24.28 -21.68 12.33
C GLY A 253 -25.43 -22.67 12.04
N GLU A 254 -25.26 -23.45 10.98
CA GLU A 254 -26.18 -24.49 10.51
C GLU A 254 -25.52 -25.88 10.46
N GLY A 255 -26.34 -26.94 10.36
CA GLY A 255 -25.90 -28.33 10.28
C GLY A 255 -26.30 -29.16 11.51
N THR A 256 -25.68 -30.34 11.67
CA THR A 256 -25.97 -31.29 12.77
C THR A 256 -24.72 -32.07 13.16
N MET A 257 -24.48 -32.23 14.46
CA MET A 257 -23.45 -33.10 15.04
C MET A 257 -24.06 -34.08 16.04
N ASP A 258 -23.61 -35.33 16.01
CA ASP A 258 -24.01 -36.35 16.98
C ASP A 258 -23.36 -36.08 18.35
N SER A 259 -24.11 -36.32 19.43
CA SER A 259 -23.54 -36.35 20.78
C SER A 259 -22.71 -37.61 21.00
N THR A 260 -21.65 -37.50 21.81
CA THR A 260 -20.74 -38.60 22.13
C THR A 260 -20.72 -38.83 23.64
N SER A 261 -20.91 -40.07 24.09
CA SER A 261 -20.79 -40.42 25.51
C SER A 261 -19.34 -40.73 25.87
N LEU A 262 -18.80 -40.04 26.88
CA LEU A 262 -17.46 -40.21 27.42
C LEU A 262 -17.53 -40.84 28.83
N VAL A 263 -16.42 -41.39 29.32
CA VAL A 263 -16.29 -41.74 30.75
C VAL A 263 -16.09 -40.44 31.54
N THR A 264 -16.86 -40.25 32.61
CA THR A 264 -16.74 -39.08 33.49
C THR A 264 -15.35 -39.04 34.15
N GLY A 265 -14.67 -37.90 34.12
CA GLY A 265 -13.33 -37.72 34.69
C GLY A 265 -12.16 -38.26 33.84
N VAL A 266 -12.44 -38.83 32.66
CA VAL A 266 -11.44 -39.36 31.70
C VAL A 266 -11.37 -38.48 30.45
N ALA A 267 -10.20 -38.34 29.83
CA ALA A 267 -10.06 -37.55 28.61
C ALA A 267 -10.62 -38.29 27.38
N GLY A 268 -11.71 -37.75 26.82
CA GLY A 268 -12.23 -38.09 25.49
C GLY A 268 -11.55 -37.27 24.38
N THR A 269 -12.11 -37.33 23.17
CA THR A 269 -11.60 -36.56 22.02
C THR A 269 -12.76 -35.87 21.31
N ILE A 270 -12.66 -34.55 21.13
CA ILE A 270 -13.68 -33.76 20.44
C ILE A 270 -13.72 -34.22 18.96
N PRO A 271 -14.91 -34.51 18.38
CA PRO A 271 -15.03 -34.82 16.96
C PRO A 271 -14.56 -33.68 16.05
N ALA A 272 -14.46 -33.97 14.75
CA ALA A 272 -14.36 -32.93 13.74
C ALA A 272 -15.65 -32.11 13.70
N ASN A 273 -15.56 -30.80 13.50
CA ASN A 273 -16.74 -29.96 13.28
C ASN A 273 -17.43 -30.32 11.96
N THR A 274 -18.76 -30.35 11.96
CA THR A 274 -19.59 -30.49 10.74
C THR A 274 -20.58 -29.34 10.55
N PHE A 275 -20.62 -28.37 11.47
CA PHE A 275 -21.41 -27.15 11.30
C PHE A 275 -20.73 -26.20 10.31
N THR A 276 -21.54 -25.43 9.59
CA THR A 276 -21.11 -24.39 8.65
C THR A 276 -21.85 -23.09 8.97
N ARG A 277 -21.24 -21.94 8.70
CA ARG A 277 -21.88 -20.63 8.88
C ARG A 277 -21.47 -19.71 7.74
N GLU A 278 -22.45 -19.21 6.99
CA GLU A 278 -22.23 -18.39 5.80
C GLU A 278 -21.45 -17.12 6.15
N HIS A 279 -20.30 -16.91 5.50
CA HIS A 279 -19.32 -15.85 5.79
C HIS A 279 -18.66 -15.89 7.20
N TYR A 280 -18.51 -17.07 7.82
CA TYR A 280 -17.77 -17.22 9.08
C TYR A 280 -16.83 -18.44 9.11
N ASP A 281 -15.61 -18.23 9.60
CA ASP A 281 -14.66 -19.29 9.95
C ASP A 281 -14.99 -19.90 11.31
N PHE A 282 -14.92 -21.23 11.41
CA PHE A 282 -14.97 -21.95 12.66
C PHE A 282 -13.63 -21.86 13.39
N LEU A 283 -13.58 -21.23 14.57
CA LEU A 283 -12.37 -21.14 15.39
C LEU A 283 -12.17 -22.36 16.31
N GLY A 284 -13.26 -22.97 16.77
CA GLY A 284 -13.24 -23.99 17.81
C GLY A 284 -14.50 -23.98 18.67
N TRP A 285 -14.39 -24.52 19.87
CA TRP A 285 -15.49 -24.74 20.81
C TRP A 285 -15.26 -23.99 22.13
N SER A 286 -16.34 -23.53 22.77
CA SER A 286 -16.31 -23.03 24.14
C SER A 286 -17.48 -23.57 24.97
N THR A 287 -17.34 -23.53 26.29
CA THR A 287 -18.46 -23.79 27.23
C THR A 287 -19.32 -22.55 27.49
N ASP A 288 -18.88 -21.35 27.11
CA ASP A 288 -19.70 -20.12 27.11
C ASP A 288 -20.23 -19.84 25.69
N PRO A 289 -21.56 -19.82 25.45
CA PRO A 289 -22.13 -19.48 24.14
C PRO A 289 -21.76 -18.08 23.65
N ASN A 290 -21.29 -17.18 24.53
CA ASN A 290 -20.91 -15.80 24.21
C ASN A 290 -19.41 -15.65 23.94
N ALA A 291 -18.62 -16.72 23.97
CA ALA A 291 -17.17 -16.66 23.84
C ALA A 291 -16.72 -16.14 22.46
N THR A 292 -15.77 -15.20 22.46
CA THR A 292 -15.15 -14.66 21.23
C THR A 292 -13.82 -15.34 20.88
N ALA A 293 -13.45 -16.38 21.62
CA ALA A 293 -12.28 -17.23 21.39
C ALA A 293 -12.59 -18.64 21.95
N PRO A 294 -12.09 -19.72 21.33
CA PRO A 294 -12.38 -21.08 21.77
C PRO A 294 -11.58 -21.48 23.02
N ASP A 295 -12.20 -22.29 23.88
CA ASP A 295 -11.52 -23.02 24.95
C ASP A 295 -10.83 -24.29 24.40
N TYR A 296 -11.43 -24.92 23.38
CA TYR A 296 -10.99 -26.18 22.80
C TYR A 296 -11.00 -26.13 21.27
N LEU A 297 -10.08 -26.84 20.62
CA LEU A 297 -10.10 -27.02 19.15
C LEU A 297 -10.83 -28.33 18.80
N GLU A 298 -11.35 -28.45 17.58
CA GLU A 298 -11.78 -29.76 17.07
C GLU A 298 -10.62 -30.77 17.09
N ARG A 299 -10.90 -32.06 17.27
CA ARG A 299 -9.90 -33.14 17.46
C ARG A 299 -8.99 -33.01 18.69
N SER A 300 -9.14 -31.98 19.53
CA SER A 300 -8.42 -31.89 20.82
C SER A 300 -9.04 -32.80 21.90
N GLN A 301 -8.31 -33.04 23.00
CA GLN A 301 -8.82 -33.81 24.14
C GLN A 301 -9.68 -32.94 25.06
N ILE A 302 -10.69 -33.55 25.68
CA ILE A 302 -11.55 -32.94 26.69
C ILE A 302 -11.90 -33.96 27.77
N THR A 303 -11.81 -33.54 29.03
CA THR A 303 -12.32 -34.28 30.19
C THR A 303 -13.60 -33.60 30.67
N ILE A 304 -14.65 -34.37 30.95
CA ILE A 304 -15.93 -33.86 31.44
C ILE A 304 -16.34 -34.53 32.76
N GLU A 305 -16.83 -33.73 33.70
CA GLU A 305 -17.31 -34.17 35.03
C GLU A 305 -18.85 -34.35 35.07
N GLY A 306 -19.51 -34.16 33.93
CA GLY A 306 -20.97 -34.23 33.77
C GLY A 306 -21.39 -33.92 32.33
N ASP A 307 -22.68 -34.03 32.03
CA ASP A 307 -23.22 -33.68 30.70
C ASP A 307 -22.83 -32.24 30.32
N THR A 308 -22.24 -32.07 29.14
CA THR A 308 -21.58 -30.84 28.69
C THR A 308 -22.06 -30.45 27.29
N VAL A 309 -22.33 -29.16 27.10
CA VAL A 309 -22.59 -28.55 25.78
C VAL A 309 -21.36 -27.75 25.38
N LEU A 310 -20.89 -27.95 24.16
CA LEU A 310 -19.89 -27.11 23.50
C LEU A 310 -20.55 -26.26 22.41
N TYR A 311 -20.36 -24.96 22.50
CA TYR A 311 -20.86 -23.97 21.56
C TYR A 311 -19.78 -23.64 20.52
N ALA A 312 -20.13 -23.65 19.24
CA ALA A 312 -19.22 -23.26 18.18
C ALA A 312 -18.83 -21.77 18.30
N VAL A 313 -17.54 -21.48 18.18
CA VAL A 313 -16.98 -20.12 18.20
C VAL A 313 -16.62 -19.72 16.77
N TRP A 314 -17.14 -18.59 16.32
CA TRP A 314 -17.10 -18.15 14.93
C TRP A 314 -16.38 -16.80 14.78
N ALA A 315 -15.43 -16.70 13.84
CA ALA A 315 -14.92 -15.43 13.34
C ALA A 315 -15.60 -15.08 12.02
N ARG A 316 -15.85 -13.80 11.74
CA ARG A 316 -16.35 -13.40 10.42
C ARG A 316 -15.25 -13.59 9.39
N HIS A 317 -15.52 -14.37 8.35
CA HIS A 317 -14.64 -14.55 7.21
C HIS A 317 -14.62 -13.25 6.38
N TYR A 318 -13.48 -12.96 5.77
CA TYR A 318 -13.34 -11.88 4.80
C TYR A 318 -12.38 -12.33 3.70
N ASP A 319 -12.79 -12.17 2.46
CA ASP A 319 -11.99 -12.46 1.28
C ASP A 319 -11.10 -11.25 0.89
N ASN A 320 -10.13 -11.47 0.01
CA ASN A 320 -9.43 -10.37 -0.64
C ASN A 320 -10.23 -9.94 -1.90
N PRO A 321 -10.48 -8.64 -2.11
CA PRO A 321 -11.33 -8.17 -3.21
C PRO A 321 -10.67 -8.44 -4.57
N THR A 322 -11.48 -8.87 -5.53
CA THR A 322 -11.07 -9.05 -6.92
C THR A 322 -11.33 -7.76 -7.71
N TYR A 323 -10.37 -7.38 -8.56
CA TYR A 323 -10.49 -6.16 -9.35
C TYR A 323 -9.65 -6.20 -10.62
N THR A 324 -10.07 -5.42 -11.62
CA THR A 324 -9.22 -5.01 -12.74
C THR A 324 -8.52 -3.72 -12.34
N ALA A 325 -7.19 -3.72 -12.39
CA ALA A 325 -6.39 -2.56 -12.02
C ALA A 325 -6.61 -1.38 -12.99
N PRO A 326 -6.55 -0.12 -12.51
CA PRO A 326 -6.49 1.05 -13.37
C PRO A 326 -5.18 1.11 -14.17
N GLU A 327 -5.23 1.73 -15.35
CA GLU A 327 -4.08 1.86 -16.27
C GLU A 327 -3.64 3.32 -16.44
N ALA A 328 -2.35 3.53 -16.71
CA ALA A 328 -1.81 4.86 -17.02
C ALA A 328 -2.31 5.38 -18.38
N VAL A 329 -2.77 6.64 -18.42
CA VAL A 329 -3.07 7.30 -19.70
C VAL A 329 -1.77 7.67 -20.40
N THR A 330 -1.62 7.26 -21.66
CA THR A 330 -0.39 7.45 -22.45
C THR A 330 -0.54 8.53 -23.51
N GLY A 331 0.58 9.16 -23.90
CA GLY A 331 0.59 10.21 -24.93
C GLY A 331 0.08 11.58 -24.47
N LEU A 332 0.04 11.84 -23.16
CA LEU A 332 -0.29 13.16 -22.62
C LEU A 332 0.83 14.17 -22.90
N THR A 333 0.44 15.37 -23.34
CA THR A 333 1.33 16.53 -23.54
C THR A 333 0.69 17.74 -22.89
N TYR A 334 1.49 18.68 -22.37
CA TYR A 334 0.98 19.90 -21.76
C TYR A 334 0.06 20.67 -22.72
N ASN A 335 -1.12 21.03 -22.21
CA ASN A 335 -2.15 21.76 -22.96
C ASN A 335 -2.83 22.85 -22.09
N GLY A 336 -2.25 23.20 -20.94
CA GLY A 336 -2.79 24.19 -20.01
C GLY A 336 -4.10 23.82 -19.34
N GLN A 337 -4.57 22.57 -19.43
CA GLN A 337 -5.84 22.10 -18.86
C GLN A 337 -5.64 20.83 -18.00
N PRO A 338 -6.56 20.54 -17.05
CA PRO A 338 -6.55 19.27 -16.31
C PRO A 338 -6.75 18.06 -17.23
N GLN A 339 -5.79 17.14 -17.22
CA GLN A 339 -5.79 15.89 -17.99
C GLN A 339 -5.87 14.70 -17.05
N ALA A 340 -6.74 13.73 -17.36
CA ALA A 340 -6.90 12.51 -16.57
C ALA A 340 -5.64 11.65 -16.63
N LEU A 341 -5.16 11.21 -15.45
CA LEU A 341 -3.91 10.46 -15.31
C LEU A 341 -4.13 8.93 -15.36
N ALA A 342 -5.37 8.47 -15.17
CA ALA A 342 -5.73 7.06 -15.14
C ALA A 342 -6.94 6.75 -16.03
N THR A 343 -6.92 5.58 -16.68
CA THR A 343 -8.14 4.85 -17.06
C THR A 343 -8.66 4.12 -15.82
N ALA A 344 -9.96 4.20 -15.54
CA ALA A 344 -10.53 3.59 -14.34
C ALA A 344 -10.43 2.06 -14.33
N GLY A 345 -10.07 1.50 -13.17
CA GLY A 345 -10.24 0.08 -12.86
C GLY A 345 -11.68 -0.26 -12.45
N SER A 346 -11.95 -1.53 -12.15
CA SER A 346 -13.30 -2.01 -11.80
C SER A 346 -13.26 -3.16 -10.78
N THR A 347 -14.23 -3.21 -9.88
CA THR A 347 -14.44 -4.27 -8.89
C THR A 347 -15.94 -4.43 -8.62
N GLU A 348 -16.37 -5.62 -8.20
CA GLU A 348 -17.71 -5.85 -7.62
C GLU A 348 -17.64 -5.98 -6.08
N ASP A 349 -16.43 -6.05 -5.51
CA ASP A 349 -16.12 -6.47 -4.14
C ASP A 349 -15.84 -5.29 -3.18
N GLY A 350 -16.19 -4.06 -3.60
CA GLY A 350 -15.90 -2.83 -2.87
C GLY A 350 -16.00 -1.57 -3.75
N THR A 351 -15.25 -0.53 -3.40
CA THR A 351 -15.13 0.71 -4.20
C THR A 351 -13.67 0.95 -4.59
N MET A 352 -13.41 1.13 -5.90
CA MET A 352 -12.09 1.52 -6.41
C MET A 352 -11.83 3.01 -6.10
N LEU A 353 -10.74 3.30 -5.39
CA LEU A 353 -10.33 4.65 -4.99
C LEU A 353 -8.91 4.99 -5.45
N TYR A 354 -8.63 6.28 -5.59
CA TYR A 354 -7.39 6.85 -6.13
C TYR A 354 -6.82 7.97 -5.25
N SER A 355 -5.51 8.22 -5.33
CA SER A 355 -4.86 9.42 -4.80
C SER A 355 -3.56 9.77 -5.54
N LEU A 356 -3.00 10.95 -5.27
CA LEU A 356 -1.65 11.38 -5.69
C LEU A 356 -0.65 11.44 -4.52
N ASP A 357 -1.08 11.11 -3.31
CA ASP A 357 -0.25 10.96 -2.11
C ASP A 357 -0.51 9.57 -1.52
N PRO A 358 0.51 8.71 -1.32
CA PRO A 358 0.34 7.36 -0.76
C PRO A 358 -0.20 7.36 0.68
N ASN A 359 -0.11 8.48 1.40
CA ASN A 359 -0.64 8.67 2.74
C ASN A 359 -1.86 9.62 2.78
N GLY A 360 -2.33 10.04 1.60
CA GLY A 360 -3.32 11.10 1.42
C GLY A 360 -4.76 10.66 1.70
N THR A 361 -5.70 11.46 1.19
CA THR A 361 -7.10 11.04 1.10
C THR A 361 -7.30 10.34 -0.24
N PHE A 362 -7.97 9.18 -0.20
CA PHE A 362 -8.35 8.41 -1.38
C PHE A 362 -9.81 8.74 -1.76
N SER A 363 -10.12 8.77 -3.05
CA SER A 363 -11.46 9.07 -3.59
C SER A 363 -11.78 8.27 -4.85
N ASP A 364 -13.06 8.07 -5.14
CA ASP A 364 -13.59 7.44 -6.36
C ASP A 364 -13.35 8.25 -7.65
N VAL A 365 -12.93 9.51 -7.52
CA VAL A 365 -12.59 10.41 -8.63
C VAL A 365 -11.20 10.12 -9.19
N ILE A 366 -11.10 9.96 -10.52
CA ILE A 366 -9.84 9.82 -11.27
C ILE A 366 -8.97 11.09 -11.07
N PRO A 367 -7.69 10.97 -10.65
CA PRO A 367 -6.78 12.10 -10.52
C PRO A 367 -6.46 12.78 -11.86
N THR A 368 -6.22 14.09 -11.81
CA THR A 368 -5.80 14.90 -12.96
C THR A 368 -4.47 15.60 -12.70
N GLY A 369 -3.64 15.67 -13.74
CA GLY A 369 -2.46 16.52 -13.82
C GLY A 369 -2.74 17.75 -14.68
N THR A 370 -1.90 18.77 -14.63
CA THR A 370 -2.08 19.99 -15.47
C THR A 370 -0.74 20.50 -16.00
N ALA A 371 0.28 20.56 -15.14
CA ALA A 371 1.66 20.86 -15.55
C ALA A 371 2.32 19.65 -16.23
N SER A 372 3.36 19.87 -17.02
CA SER A 372 4.24 18.77 -17.46
C SER A 372 5.06 18.19 -16.31
N GLY A 373 5.52 16.95 -16.48
CA GLY A 373 6.29 16.20 -15.48
C GLY A 373 5.71 14.81 -15.19
N ASP A 374 6.35 14.14 -14.24
CA ASP A 374 6.02 12.78 -13.82
C ASP A 374 5.09 12.79 -12.60
N TYR A 375 4.02 12.00 -12.67
CA TYR A 375 3.03 11.80 -11.62
C TYR A 375 3.04 10.33 -11.21
N THR A 376 2.76 10.04 -9.93
CA THR A 376 2.43 8.68 -9.46
C THR A 376 0.97 8.65 -9.03
N VAL A 377 0.18 7.79 -9.67
CA VAL A 377 -1.20 7.52 -9.24
C VAL A 377 -1.18 6.33 -8.31
N TYR A 378 -1.70 6.52 -7.10
CA TYR A 378 -1.94 5.48 -6.11
C TYR A 378 -3.40 5.05 -6.19
N TYR A 379 -3.67 3.77 -5.97
CA TYR A 379 -5.02 3.23 -5.96
C TYR A 379 -5.20 2.09 -4.95
N MET A 380 -6.43 1.84 -4.55
CA MET A 380 -6.84 0.70 -3.71
C MET A 380 -8.34 0.41 -3.86
N VAL A 381 -8.78 -0.76 -3.43
CA VAL A 381 -10.19 -1.06 -3.18
C VAL A 381 -10.51 -0.86 -1.70
N ASP A 382 -11.47 0.01 -1.40
CA ASP A 382 -12.15 0.06 -0.10
C ASP A 382 -13.15 -1.10 -0.06
N GLY A 383 -12.84 -2.14 0.72
CA GLY A 383 -13.57 -3.42 0.73
C GLY A 383 -14.99 -3.28 1.26
N ASP A 384 -15.87 -4.18 0.83
CA ASP A 384 -17.29 -4.16 1.21
C ASP A 384 -17.56 -4.79 2.60
N GLU A 385 -18.76 -5.33 2.84
CA GLU A 385 -19.07 -6.02 4.09
C GLU A 385 -18.40 -7.42 4.21
N TYR A 386 -17.91 -8.00 3.12
CA TYR A 386 -17.33 -9.35 3.05
C TYR A 386 -15.88 -9.39 2.57
N HIS A 387 -15.30 -8.26 2.12
CA HIS A 387 -13.92 -8.19 1.67
C HIS A 387 -13.04 -7.27 2.55
N TYR A 388 -11.73 -7.52 2.55
CA TYR A 388 -10.76 -6.60 3.14
C TYR A 388 -10.48 -5.38 2.24
N ASP A 389 -10.12 -4.25 2.85
CA ASP A 389 -9.43 -3.17 2.16
C ASP A 389 -8.17 -3.72 1.45
N SER A 390 -7.96 -3.41 0.16
CA SER A 390 -6.79 -3.91 -0.57
C SER A 390 -5.49 -3.25 -0.09
N ALA A 391 -4.34 -3.81 -0.50
CA ALA A 391 -3.10 -3.06 -0.48
C ALA A 391 -3.23 -1.78 -1.34
N VAL A 392 -2.49 -0.73 -0.98
CA VAL A 392 -2.30 0.44 -1.84
C VAL A 392 -1.25 0.08 -2.89
N GLU A 393 -1.64 0.15 -4.16
CA GLU A 393 -0.78 -0.06 -5.31
C GLU A 393 -0.61 1.23 -6.11
N SER A 394 0.29 1.26 -7.10
CA SER A 394 0.59 2.50 -7.83
C SER A 394 1.23 2.28 -9.20
N PHE A 395 1.03 3.22 -10.11
CA PHE A 395 1.77 3.33 -11.37
C PHE A 395 2.26 4.76 -11.64
N GLY A 396 3.30 4.89 -12.45
CA GLY A 396 3.80 6.17 -12.96
C GLY A 396 3.12 6.58 -14.28
N VAL A 397 2.91 7.87 -14.46
CA VAL A 397 2.31 8.47 -15.66
C VAL A 397 2.85 9.89 -15.86
N SER A 398 3.20 10.25 -17.09
CA SER A 398 3.91 11.50 -17.40
C SER A 398 3.10 12.37 -18.36
N ILE A 399 3.06 13.68 -18.10
CA ILE A 399 2.60 14.69 -19.06
C ILE A 399 3.86 15.29 -19.70
N ALA A 400 4.03 15.10 -21.01
CA ALA A 400 5.20 15.61 -21.72
C ALA A 400 5.18 17.15 -21.82
N PRO A 401 6.33 17.85 -21.73
CA PRO A 401 6.39 19.29 -21.95
C PRO A 401 6.02 19.64 -23.39
N LEU A 402 5.29 20.73 -23.56
CA LEU A 402 5.01 21.32 -24.86
C LEU A 402 6.06 22.41 -25.15
N ASN A 403 6.77 22.30 -26.27
CA ASN A 403 7.58 23.39 -26.79
C ASN A 403 6.82 24.14 -27.88
N VAL A 404 6.86 25.47 -27.82
CA VAL A 404 6.27 26.41 -28.79
C VAL A 404 7.35 27.33 -29.35
N ASN A 405 7.06 28.08 -30.41
CA ASN A 405 7.97 29.06 -31.00
C ASN A 405 7.54 30.49 -30.64
N VAL A 406 8.48 31.29 -30.15
CA VAL A 406 8.36 32.75 -30.10
C VAL A 406 9.14 33.32 -31.28
N TYR A 407 8.46 34.04 -32.16
CA TYR A 407 9.04 34.63 -33.37
C TYR A 407 9.37 36.10 -33.14
N PHE A 408 10.65 36.43 -32.97
CA PHE A 408 11.15 37.80 -32.88
C PHE A 408 11.44 38.33 -34.30
N ASP A 409 10.59 39.24 -34.80
CA ASP A 409 10.61 39.71 -36.21
C ASP A 409 10.70 38.56 -37.23
N GLY A 410 10.03 37.45 -36.94
CA GLY A 410 10.03 36.22 -37.76
C GLY A 410 11.17 35.23 -37.48
N THR A 411 12.09 35.53 -36.56
CA THR A 411 13.15 34.61 -36.12
C THR A 411 12.65 33.73 -34.97
N PRO A 412 12.52 32.40 -35.14
CA PRO A 412 11.97 31.52 -34.10
C PRO A 412 12.97 31.19 -32.99
N VAL A 413 12.52 31.33 -31.74
CA VAL A 413 13.13 30.76 -30.54
C VAL A 413 12.17 29.71 -29.98
N SER A 414 12.62 28.46 -29.83
CA SER A 414 11.79 27.39 -29.27
C SER A 414 11.95 27.31 -27.75
N VAL A 415 10.83 27.29 -27.04
CA VAL A 415 10.75 27.43 -25.58
C VAL A 415 9.61 26.57 -25.02
N ASN A 416 9.74 26.11 -23.77
CA ASN A 416 8.66 25.38 -23.09
C ASN A 416 7.48 26.34 -22.82
N ALA A 417 6.27 25.92 -23.17
CA ALA A 417 5.00 26.63 -22.94
C ALA A 417 4.78 27.06 -21.47
N GLU A 418 5.34 26.33 -20.51
CA GLU A 418 5.24 26.61 -19.07
C GLU A 418 6.34 27.56 -18.56
N ALA A 419 7.32 27.90 -19.38
CA ALA A 419 8.39 28.83 -19.07
C ALA A 419 8.14 30.19 -19.72
N ALA A 420 8.72 31.25 -19.14
CA ALA A 420 8.91 32.51 -19.84
C ALA A 420 10.01 32.37 -20.90
N VAL A 421 9.97 33.22 -21.93
CA VAL A 421 11.06 33.34 -22.91
C VAL A 421 12.05 34.41 -22.47
N ASP A 422 13.35 34.17 -22.63
CA ASP A 422 14.37 35.19 -22.37
C ASP A 422 14.18 36.38 -23.34
N ARG A 423 14.25 37.61 -22.82
CA ARG A 423 14.24 38.82 -23.66
C ARG A 423 15.55 38.89 -24.48
N PRO A 424 15.49 39.03 -25.82
CA PRO A 424 16.69 39.22 -26.63
C PRO A 424 17.32 40.60 -26.41
N GLU A 425 18.55 40.76 -26.90
CA GLU A 425 19.18 42.08 -27.00
C GLU A 425 18.33 43.02 -27.89
N ASP A 426 18.28 44.30 -27.53
CA ASP A 426 17.44 45.26 -28.23
C ASP A 426 18.00 45.55 -29.64
N PRO A 427 17.18 45.46 -30.70
CA PRO A 427 17.65 45.65 -32.07
C PRO A 427 18.02 47.12 -32.36
N THR A 428 18.75 47.36 -33.44
CA THR A 428 19.11 48.71 -33.94
C THR A 428 18.49 48.99 -35.31
N ASN A 429 18.07 50.25 -35.54
CA ASN A 429 17.47 50.70 -36.80
C ASN A 429 17.79 52.19 -37.02
N ASP A 430 18.52 52.51 -38.09
CA ASP A 430 19.02 53.87 -38.35
C ASP A 430 17.87 54.88 -38.51
N GLY A 431 17.88 55.95 -37.70
CA GLY A 431 16.80 56.95 -37.66
C GLY A 431 15.69 56.68 -36.63
N TYR A 432 15.80 55.62 -35.83
CA TYR A 432 14.77 55.20 -34.87
C TYR A 432 15.34 54.79 -33.50
N VAL A 433 14.56 54.99 -32.45
CA VAL A 433 14.80 54.43 -31.11
C VAL A 433 13.84 53.26 -30.89
N PHE A 434 14.37 52.12 -30.44
CA PHE A 434 13.58 50.94 -30.10
C PHE A 434 12.63 51.21 -28.93
N SER A 435 11.35 50.86 -29.07
CA SER A 435 10.31 51.13 -28.07
C SER A 435 9.80 49.89 -27.32
N GLY A 436 10.19 48.69 -27.74
CA GLY A 436 9.83 47.43 -27.09
C GLY A 436 9.45 46.32 -28.07
N TRP A 437 9.13 45.14 -27.53
CA TRP A 437 8.58 44.01 -28.26
C TRP A 437 7.06 43.98 -28.10
N PHE A 438 6.32 43.93 -29.19
CA PHE A 438 4.86 44.05 -29.21
C PHE A 438 4.20 42.79 -29.81
N THR A 439 3.02 42.41 -29.31
CA THR A 439 2.27 41.24 -29.80
C THR A 439 1.45 41.51 -31.07
N ASP A 440 1.45 42.75 -31.56
CA ASP A 440 0.69 43.23 -32.71
C ASP A 440 1.57 44.08 -33.64
N THR A 441 1.27 44.04 -34.94
CA THR A 441 2.03 44.76 -35.97
C THR A 441 1.95 46.28 -35.85
N ASP A 442 0.92 46.78 -35.20
CA ASP A 442 0.68 48.22 -35.00
C ASP A 442 1.44 48.75 -33.77
N CYS A 443 2.17 47.88 -33.07
CA CYS A 443 3.01 48.16 -31.90
C CYS A 443 2.24 48.84 -30.75
N THR A 444 1.06 48.33 -30.41
CA THR A 444 0.16 48.88 -29.39
C THR A 444 0.17 48.12 -28.06
N THR A 445 0.43 46.81 -28.09
CA THR A 445 0.37 45.90 -26.94
C THR A 445 1.77 45.33 -26.64
N LEU A 446 2.43 45.89 -25.63
CA LEU A 446 3.77 45.48 -25.19
C LEU A 446 3.74 44.06 -24.59
N TYR A 447 4.72 43.23 -24.92
CA TYR A 447 4.85 41.86 -24.41
C TYR A 447 5.52 41.82 -23.02
N ASP A 448 4.96 41.02 -22.11
CA ASP A 448 5.47 40.81 -20.75
C ASP A 448 6.31 39.54 -20.66
N PHE A 449 7.63 39.70 -20.71
CA PHE A 449 8.63 38.63 -20.56
C PHE A 449 8.66 37.98 -19.15
N SER A 450 7.83 38.41 -18.20
CA SER A 450 7.70 37.73 -16.89
C SER A 450 6.68 36.59 -16.87
N GLN A 451 5.83 36.46 -17.91
CA GLN A 451 4.79 35.42 -17.99
C GLN A 451 5.25 34.20 -18.80
N PRO A 452 4.69 33.00 -18.52
CA PRO A 452 4.85 31.84 -19.40
C PRO A 452 4.33 32.11 -20.81
N VAL A 453 4.98 31.54 -21.83
CA VAL A 453 4.62 31.73 -23.24
C VAL A 453 3.25 31.11 -23.57
N GLY A 454 2.86 30.05 -22.87
CA GLY A 454 1.58 29.38 -23.08
C GLY A 454 1.56 28.42 -24.28
N THR A 455 0.38 27.91 -24.61
CA THR A 455 0.20 26.71 -25.44
C THR A 455 0.14 26.97 -26.94
N SER A 456 0.69 28.07 -27.44
CA SER A 456 0.63 28.46 -28.84
C SER A 456 1.84 29.30 -29.22
N ASP A 457 2.24 29.25 -30.49
CA ASP A 457 3.31 30.08 -31.03
C ASP A 457 2.92 31.57 -30.96
N ILE A 458 3.87 32.42 -30.57
CA ILE A 458 3.70 33.88 -30.42
C ILE A 458 4.55 34.61 -31.47
N TYR A 459 3.99 35.67 -32.06
CA TYR A 459 4.71 36.59 -32.93
C TYR A 459 4.96 37.90 -32.20
N LEU A 460 6.23 38.33 -32.15
CA LEU A 460 6.67 39.56 -31.51
C LEU A 460 7.35 40.47 -32.54
N TYR A 461 6.91 41.72 -32.55
CA TYR A 461 7.34 42.75 -33.51
C TYR A 461 8.16 43.80 -32.79
N SER A 462 9.26 44.25 -33.40
CA SER A 462 10.05 45.37 -32.87
C SER A 462 9.33 46.70 -33.10
N GLY A 463 9.06 47.42 -32.01
CA GLY A 463 8.48 48.76 -32.04
C GLY A 463 9.56 49.85 -32.17
N TRP A 464 9.23 50.92 -32.91
CA TRP A 464 10.19 51.95 -33.29
C TRP A 464 9.61 53.36 -33.21
N ASN A 465 10.27 54.25 -32.48
CA ASN A 465 9.99 55.69 -32.48
C ASN A 465 10.98 56.39 -33.43
N ILE A 466 10.47 57.05 -34.48
CA ILE A 466 11.31 57.82 -35.40
C ILE A 466 11.97 59.01 -34.69
N VAL A 467 13.26 59.25 -34.93
CA VAL A 467 13.97 60.44 -34.42
C VAL A 467 13.75 61.61 -35.38
N VAL A 468 13.30 62.74 -34.84
CA VAL A 468 13.05 63.97 -35.60
C VAL A 468 13.54 65.17 -34.80
N TYR A 469 14.38 65.99 -35.43
CA TYR A 469 14.81 67.29 -34.92
C TYR A 469 13.96 68.40 -35.54
N THR A 470 13.25 69.15 -34.72
CA THR A 470 12.30 70.21 -35.16
C THR A 470 12.80 71.58 -34.74
N PHE A 471 12.87 72.54 -35.67
CA PHE A 471 13.22 73.92 -35.30
C PHE A 471 12.13 74.56 -34.44
N THR A 472 12.55 75.19 -33.35
CA THR A 472 11.70 75.92 -32.39
C THR A 472 12.10 77.39 -32.25
N GLU A 473 13.29 77.76 -32.73
CA GLU A 473 13.82 79.12 -32.72
C GLU A 473 14.60 79.38 -34.02
N GLY A 474 14.56 80.61 -34.53
CA GLY A 474 15.34 81.07 -35.68
C GLY A 474 14.88 80.64 -37.09
N ALA A 475 13.97 79.68 -37.19
CA ALA A 475 13.40 79.26 -38.48
C ALA A 475 12.71 80.43 -39.20
N GLY A 476 13.07 80.68 -40.47
CA GLY A 476 12.54 81.77 -41.27
C GLY A 476 13.13 83.16 -40.98
N SER A 477 14.19 83.26 -40.15
CA SER A 477 14.81 84.54 -39.79
C SER A 477 15.33 85.32 -40.99
N SER A 478 15.15 86.64 -40.97
CA SER A 478 15.70 87.57 -41.96
C SER A 478 16.99 88.23 -41.48
N PHE A 479 18.03 88.24 -42.31
CA PHE A 479 19.25 89.02 -42.10
C PHE A 479 19.30 90.20 -43.07
N VAL A 480 19.91 91.31 -42.65
CA VAL A 480 20.12 92.51 -43.47
C VAL A 480 21.63 92.73 -43.62
N PRO A 481 22.19 92.75 -44.84
CA PRO A 481 23.61 93.01 -45.07
C PRO A 481 24.06 94.34 -44.44
N GLY A 482 25.19 94.28 -43.72
CA GLY A 482 25.67 95.36 -42.85
C GLY A 482 25.23 95.25 -41.39
N SER A 483 24.49 94.20 -41.02
CA SER A 483 24.26 93.85 -39.61
C SER A 483 25.45 93.10 -39.00
N GLU A 484 25.67 93.33 -37.70
CA GLU A 484 26.61 92.59 -36.84
C GLU A 484 25.91 91.45 -36.07
N ASP A 485 24.56 91.43 -36.04
CA ASP A 485 23.76 90.46 -35.27
C ASP A 485 23.70 89.10 -35.99
N PRO A 486 24.13 87.99 -35.37
CA PRO A 486 24.08 86.65 -35.97
C PRO A 486 22.67 86.04 -35.93
N ILE A 487 22.42 85.03 -36.78
CA ILE A 487 21.20 84.21 -36.66
C ILE A 487 21.46 83.04 -35.71
N VAL A 488 20.63 82.94 -34.66
CA VAL A 488 20.56 81.79 -33.76
C VAL A 488 19.40 80.88 -34.19
N LEU A 489 19.67 79.60 -34.38
CA LEU A 489 18.71 78.54 -34.66
C LEU A 489 18.67 77.55 -33.50
N ARG A 490 17.49 77.00 -33.17
CA ARG A 490 17.35 75.91 -32.18
C ARG A 490 16.54 74.76 -32.75
N ALA A 491 17.12 73.56 -32.83
CA ALA A 491 16.44 72.33 -33.19
C ALA A 491 16.30 71.39 -31.97
N VAL A 492 15.07 70.99 -31.67
CA VAL A 492 14.71 70.12 -30.54
C VAL A 492 14.48 68.69 -31.04
N ARG A 493 15.14 67.70 -30.45
CA ARG A 493 14.90 66.28 -30.70
C ARG A 493 13.56 65.87 -30.08
N ASN A 494 12.74 65.12 -30.79
CA ASN A 494 11.45 64.64 -30.28
C ASN A 494 11.57 63.60 -29.15
N ILE A 495 12.76 63.02 -28.97
CA ILE A 495 13.14 62.12 -27.87
C ILE A 495 14.27 62.83 -27.11
N ASP A 496 13.94 63.54 -26.03
CA ASP A 496 14.89 64.38 -25.29
C ASP A 496 15.72 63.53 -24.31
N GLU A 497 16.96 63.25 -24.69
CA GLU A 497 17.92 62.42 -23.93
C GLU A 497 19.28 63.13 -23.79
N PRO A 498 20.12 62.78 -22.79
CA PRO A 498 21.41 63.44 -22.57
C PRO A 498 22.40 63.41 -23.75
N SER A 499 22.22 62.50 -24.71
CA SER A 499 23.02 62.40 -25.94
C SER A 499 22.57 63.34 -27.07
N THR A 500 21.45 64.07 -26.92
CA THR A 500 20.84 64.89 -27.99
C THR A 500 21.82 65.85 -28.68
N PHE A 501 22.80 66.40 -27.96
CA PHE A 501 23.83 67.25 -28.58
C PHE A 501 24.99 66.48 -29.22
N SER A 502 25.36 65.30 -28.72
CA SER A 502 26.45 64.51 -29.32
C SER A 502 26.13 63.93 -30.70
N HIS A 503 24.84 63.86 -31.05
CA HIS A 503 24.37 63.44 -32.37
C HIS A 503 24.51 64.52 -33.46
N PHE A 504 24.76 65.80 -33.08
CA PHE A 504 24.92 66.89 -34.05
C PHE A 504 26.28 66.80 -34.79
N THR A 505 26.23 66.72 -36.12
CA THR A 505 27.41 66.52 -36.97
C THR A 505 27.83 67.74 -37.77
N GLY A 506 26.97 68.76 -37.93
CA GLY A 506 27.33 69.99 -38.62
C GLY A 506 26.17 70.79 -39.24
N VAL A 507 26.54 71.79 -40.04
CA VAL A 507 25.62 72.71 -40.73
C VAL A 507 25.88 72.66 -42.23
N ILE A 508 24.81 72.66 -43.01
CA ILE A 508 24.83 72.79 -44.48
C ILE A 508 24.06 74.06 -44.86
N VAL A 509 24.58 74.82 -45.82
CA VAL A 509 23.95 76.02 -46.39
C VAL A 509 23.84 75.86 -47.90
N ASP A 510 22.62 75.93 -48.43
CA ASP A 510 22.28 75.72 -49.86
C ASP A 510 22.80 74.42 -50.50
N GLY A 511 23.12 73.42 -49.67
CA GLY A 511 23.66 72.12 -50.09
C GLY A 511 25.17 71.96 -49.87
N GLU A 512 25.90 73.03 -49.55
CA GLU A 512 27.34 72.99 -49.24
C GLU A 512 27.60 72.96 -47.72
N PRO A 513 28.50 72.11 -47.20
CA PRO A 513 28.86 72.10 -45.79
C PRO A 513 29.52 73.41 -45.33
N LEU A 514 29.06 73.96 -44.20
CA LEU A 514 29.61 75.17 -43.61
C LEU A 514 30.86 74.86 -42.78
N ASP A 515 31.91 75.67 -42.94
CA ASP A 515 33.15 75.54 -42.15
C ASP A 515 32.85 75.72 -40.64
N PRO A 516 33.30 74.81 -39.76
CA PRO A 516 33.07 74.89 -38.31
C PRO A 516 33.61 76.15 -37.60
N SER A 517 34.42 76.98 -38.26
CA SER A 517 34.84 78.28 -37.75
C SER A 517 33.82 79.41 -37.97
N LEU A 518 32.77 79.18 -38.77
CA LEU A 518 31.77 80.18 -39.16
C LEU A 518 30.46 80.10 -38.36
N TYR A 519 30.35 79.13 -37.45
CA TYR A 519 29.23 78.98 -36.52
C TYR A 519 29.71 78.49 -35.15
N THR A 520 28.89 78.67 -34.13
CA THR A 520 29.04 77.98 -32.83
C THR A 520 27.85 77.08 -32.57
N ALA A 521 28.05 75.93 -31.92
CA ALA A 521 26.98 75.04 -31.50
C ALA A 521 27.11 74.69 -30.01
N GLU A 522 26.00 74.65 -29.28
CA GLU A 522 25.98 74.37 -27.83
C GLU A 522 24.75 73.54 -27.38
N SER A 523 24.86 72.98 -26.18
CA SER A 523 23.87 72.04 -25.62
C SER A 523 22.76 72.74 -24.83
N GLY A 524 21.53 72.59 -25.32
CA GLY A 524 20.28 73.10 -24.74
C GLY A 524 19.11 72.82 -25.68
N SER A 525 18.93 71.54 -26.07
CA SER A 525 18.66 71.14 -27.46
C SER A 525 19.76 71.62 -28.41
N VAL A 526 19.67 71.39 -29.72
CA VAL A 526 20.77 71.72 -30.64
C VAL A 526 20.65 73.19 -31.06
N ILE A 527 21.39 74.05 -30.36
CA ILE A 527 21.48 75.49 -30.62
C ILE A 527 22.66 75.73 -31.57
N VAL A 528 22.45 76.46 -32.66
CA VAL A 528 23.48 76.81 -33.65
C VAL A 528 23.39 78.31 -33.97
N THR A 529 24.50 79.02 -33.80
CA THR A 529 24.62 80.45 -34.11
C THR A 529 25.51 80.64 -35.33
N ILE A 530 24.95 81.12 -36.43
CA ILE A 530 25.68 81.39 -37.68
C ILE A 530 26.17 82.85 -37.66
N GLY A 531 27.48 83.04 -37.81
CA GLY A 531 28.12 84.35 -37.67
C GLY A 531 27.71 85.37 -38.73
N ALA A 532 27.49 86.62 -38.32
CA ALA A 532 27.10 87.72 -39.21
C ALA A 532 28.12 87.95 -40.35
N ASP A 533 29.42 87.75 -40.10
CA ASP A 533 30.47 87.78 -41.14
C ASP A 533 30.14 86.86 -42.33
N TYR A 534 29.69 85.64 -42.07
CA TYR A 534 29.31 84.69 -43.12
C TYR A 534 27.98 85.06 -43.78
N LEU A 535 26.97 85.47 -43.00
CA LEU A 535 25.67 85.90 -43.51
C LEU A 535 25.79 87.12 -44.46
N ASN A 536 26.75 88.02 -44.18
CA ASN A 536 27.13 89.13 -45.07
C ASN A 536 27.77 88.70 -46.41
N THR A 537 28.17 87.44 -46.58
CA THR A 537 28.69 86.91 -47.87
C THR A 537 27.63 86.27 -48.76
N LEU A 538 26.43 86.00 -48.22
CA LEU A 538 25.34 85.38 -48.96
C LEU A 538 24.64 86.40 -49.89
N PRO A 539 24.26 86.02 -51.13
CA PRO A 539 23.44 86.84 -52.01
C PRO A 539 22.10 87.29 -51.39
N GLU A 540 21.43 88.28 -51.99
CA GLU A 540 20.03 88.59 -51.63
C GLU A 540 19.10 87.47 -52.10
N GLY A 541 18.30 86.91 -51.19
CA GLY A 541 17.43 85.76 -51.50
C GLY A 541 17.06 84.91 -50.29
N THR A 542 16.43 83.77 -50.56
CA THR A 542 16.10 82.73 -49.55
C THR A 542 17.16 81.64 -49.59
N HIS A 543 17.81 81.40 -48.46
CA HIS A 543 18.86 80.40 -48.29
C HIS A 543 18.34 79.23 -47.44
N THR A 544 18.74 78.01 -47.77
CA THR A 544 18.34 76.79 -47.04
C THR A 544 19.42 76.43 -46.03
N ILE A 545 19.06 76.31 -44.76
CA ILE A 545 19.94 75.85 -43.70
C ILE A 545 19.51 74.45 -43.27
N GLN A 546 20.44 73.51 -43.22
CA GLN A 546 20.21 72.20 -42.64
C GLN A 546 21.17 71.94 -41.48
N LEU A 547 20.65 71.45 -40.36
CA LEU A 547 21.46 70.87 -39.29
C LEU A 547 21.52 69.35 -39.50
N THR A 548 22.73 68.79 -39.55
CA THR A 548 22.94 67.36 -39.79
C THR A 548 23.14 66.60 -38.48
N PHE A 549 22.67 65.36 -38.47
CA PHE A 549 22.73 64.44 -37.32
C PHE A 549 23.26 63.08 -37.75
N ASP A 550 23.77 62.27 -36.82
CA ASP A 550 24.11 60.86 -37.08
C ASP A 550 22.96 59.89 -36.76
N ASP A 551 21.98 60.31 -35.97
CA ASP A 551 20.80 59.51 -35.56
C ASP A 551 19.49 59.88 -36.27
N ALA A 552 19.49 60.86 -37.19
CA ALA A 552 18.29 61.32 -37.89
C ALA A 552 18.56 61.99 -39.25
N ALA A 553 17.49 62.15 -40.04
CA ALA A 553 17.53 62.99 -41.24
C ALA A 553 17.79 64.48 -40.90
N PRO A 554 18.53 65.24 -41.73
CA PRO A 554 18.86 66.63 -41.42
C PRO A 554 17.63 67.53 -41.23
N ALA A 555 17.58 68.25 -40.12
CA ALA A 555 16.54 69.25 -39.90
C ALA A 555 16.76 70.43 -40.85
N SER A 556 15.78 70.71 -41.72
CA SER A 556 15.86 71.77 -42.74
C SER A 556 14.97 72.97 -42.40
N THR A 557 15.49 74.18 -42.62
CA THR A 557 14.76 75.45 -42.54
C THR A 557 15.31 76.43 -43.57
N SER A 558 14.75 77.64 -43.62
CA SER A 558 15.28 78.72 -44.46
C SER A 558 15.54 79.99 -43.65
N ILE A 559 16.41 80.84 -44.20
CA ILE A 559 16.65 82.22 -43.78
C ILE A 559 16.54 83.13 -45.02
N VAL A 560 16.32 84.43 -44.81
CA VAL A 560 16.15 85.40 -45.90
C VAL A 560 17.17 86.53 -45.78
N ILE A 561 18.08 86.64 -46.75
CA ILE A 561 18.94 87.82 -46.89
C ILE A 561 18.14 88.89 -47.63
N SER A 562 17.87 90.00 -46.95
CA SER A 562 16.98 91.07 -47.42
C SER A 562 17.77 92.30 -47.90
N SER A 563 17.28 93.03 -48.90
CA SER A 563 17.85 94.33 -49.26
C SER A 563 17.80 95.34 -48.10
N ALA A 564 18.84 96.16 -47.97
CA ALA A 564 18.97 97.12 -46.88
C ALA A 564 17.94 98.28 -46.98
N PRO A 565 17.38 98.76 -45.85
CA PRO A 565 16.44 99.88 -45.86
C PRO A 565 17.08 101.19 -46.37
N VAL A 566 16.34 101.93 -47.20
CA VAL A 566 16.69 103.30 -47.60
C VAL A 566 15.93 104.28 -46.70
N GLU A 567 16.65 105.10 -45.93
CA GLU A 567 16.03 106.10 -45.04
C GLU A 567 15.33 107.24 -45.81
N PRO A 568 14.17 107.73 -45.32
CA PRO A 568 13.47 108.88 -45.89
C PRO A 568 14.02 110.21 -45.36
N THR A 569 13.90 111.29 -46.16
CA THR A 569 14.23 112.66 -45.73
C THR A 569 12.97 113.56 -45.75
N GLU A 570 12.83 114.43 -44.75
CA GLU A 570 11.61 115.24 -44.53
C GLU A 570 11.50 116.54 -45.35
N SER A 571 10.25 117.02 -45.46
CA SER A 571 9.82 118.41 -45.73
C SER A 571 9.96 118.91 -47.19
N SER A 572 8.99 119.63 -47.78
CA SER A 572 7.95 120.47 -47.17
C SER A 572 6.62 120.56 -47.96
N GLU A 573 5.60 121.13 -47.31
CA GLU A 573 4.33 121.71 -47.79
C GLU A 573 4.36 122.39 -49.20
N THR A 574 3.25 122.61 -49.94
CA THR A 574 1.78 122.59 -49.69
C THR A 574 1.02 122.29 -51.01
N SER A 575 -0.21 121.75 -51.06
CA SER A 575 -1.49 122.48 -50.93
C SER A 575 -2.70 121.60 -51.32
N VAL A 576 -3.92 122.05 -50.98
CA VAL A 576 -5.22 121.33 -51.04
C VAL A 576 -6.26 122.34 -51.62
N PRO A 577 -7.20 122.00 -52.56
CA PRO A 577 -8.48 121.36 -52.15
C PRO A 577 -9.36 120.58 -53.17
N ALA A 578 -10.12 119.61 -52.60
CA ALA A 578 -11.50 119.20 -52.95
C ALA A 578 -11.78 118.54 -54.34
N ALA A 579 -12.87 117.78 -54.55
CA ALA A 579 -14.02 117.42 -53.71
C ALA A 579 -14.63 116.05 -54.09
N SER A 580 -15.45 115.45 -53.21
CA SER A 580 -16.63 114.56 -53.46
C SER A 580 -16.49 113.37 -54.44
N THR A 581 -16.87 112.12 -54.13
CA THR A 581 -18.25 111.69 -53.76
C THR A 581 -18.32 110.35 -52.99
N LEU A 582 -19.30 110.23 -52.10
CA LEU A 582 -19.93 108.98 -51.59
C LEU A 582 -21.01 108.47 -52.60
N PRO A 583 -21.62 107.25 -52.51
CA PRO A 583 -21.99 106.48 -51.29
C PRO A 583 -21.94 104.92 -51.39
N SER A 584 -22.56 104.24 -50.39
CA SER A 584 -23.36 102.96 -50.37
C SER A 584 -23.09 101.82 -51.38
N GLU A 585 -23.34 100.52 -51.12
CA GLU A 585 -23.96 99.75 -50.00
C GLU A 585 -23.51 98.25 -50.18
N THR A 586 -23.56 97.29 -49.23
CA THR A 586 -24.77 96.52 -48.80
C THR A 586 -24.38 95.41 -47.76
N ALA A 587 -25.36 94.88 -46.99
CA ALA A 587 -25.35 93.68 -46.11
C ALA A 587 -24.67 92.40 -46.71
N ALA A 588 -24.07 91.44 -45.97
CA ALA A 588 -24.52 90.58 -44.82
C ALA A 588 -25.61 89.54 -45.21
N PRO A 589 -26.02 88.51 -44.41
CA PRO A 589 -25.56 87.94 -43.10
C PRO A 589 -25.06 86.44 -43.22
N VAL A 590 -24.94 85.51 -42.24
CA VAL A 590 -25.89 84.90 -41.25
C VAL A 590 -25.15 84.02 -40.17
N GLU A 591 -25.49 84.25 -38.89
CA GLU A 591 -25.73 83.35 -37.71
C GLU A 591 -24.87 82.08 -37.38
N THR A 592 -24.24 81.96 -36.18
CA THR A 592 -24.67 81.36 -34.86
C THR A 592 -24.59 79.81 -34.75
N THR A 593 -24.38 79.11 -33.60
CA THR A 593 -24.67 79.38 -32.17
C THR A 593 -23.64 78.85 -31.12
N SER A 594 -23.47 79.61 -30.03
CA SER A 594 -23.43 79.21 -28.60
C SER A 594 -22.68 77.95 -28.08
N ALA A 595 -21.52 78.17 -27.42
CA ALA A 595 -21.18 78.03 -25.97
C ALA A 595 -22.03 77.12 -25.01
N PRO A 596 -21.58 76.79 -23.74
CA PRO A 596 -20.32 77.12 -23.02
C PRO A 596 -19.74 76.05 -22.01
N THR A 597 -18.72 76.45 -21.22
CA THR A 597 -18.45 76.08 -19.79
C THR A 597 -17.59 74.85 -19.38
N ALA A 598 -16.35 75.16 -18.95
CA ALA A 598 -15.61 74.79 -17.71
C ALA A 598 -15.52 73.36 -17.10
N ALA A 599 -14.34 73.09 -16.52
CA ALA A 599 -13.94 71.99 -15.61
C ALA A 599 -14.19 72.39 -14.11
N PRO A 600 -13.63 71.73 -13.05
CA PRO A 600 -12.86 70.47 -12.88
C PRO A 600 -13.63 69.45 -11.98
N THR A 601 -13.13 68.38 -11.33
CA THR A 601 -11.88 68.13 -10.56
C THR A 601 -11.89 66.66 -10.06
N GLU A 602 -10.75 66.02 -9.83
CA GLU A 602 -10.50 65.28 -8.57
C GLU A 602 -9.00 65.04 -8.31
N THR A 603 -8.61 64.65 -7.09
CA THR A 603 -7.21 64.66 -6.64
C THR A 603 -6.95 63.73 -5.43
N ALA A 604 -5.88 62.91 -5.55
CA ALA A 604 -5.08 62.26 -4.50
C ALA A 604 -5.71 61.29 -3.48
N ALA A 605 -5.02 60.15 -3.30
CA ALA A 605 -4.51 59.71 -1.99
C ALA A 605 -3.29 58.76 -2.15
N PRO A 606 -2.17 58.95 -1.43
CA PRO A 606 -1.01 58.05 -1.46
C PRO A 606 -0.74 57.32 -0.13
N ALA A 607 -0.01 56.18 -0.18
CA ALA A 607 0.82 55.69 0.94
C ALA A 607 1.85 54.63 0.48
N ALA A 608 3.03 54.67 1.10
CA ALA A 608 4.12 53.66 1.05
C ALA A 608 4.41 53.24 2.54
N PRO A 609 5.48 52.49 2.96
CA PRO A 609 6.66 52.04 2.18
C PRO A 609 7.28 50.64 2.51
N VAL A 610 8.17 50.20 1.60
CA VAL A 610 9.48 49.51 1.82
C VAL A 610 9.62 48.27 2.74
N ALA A 611 10.20 47.22 2.15
CA ALA A 611 11.21 46.35 2.78
C ALA A 611 12.34 46.06 1.75
N THR A 612 13.58 45.80 2.20
CA THR A 612 14.78 45.75 1.35
C THR A 612 15.39 44.35 1.21
N GLU A 613 16.16 44.15 0.13
CA GLU A 613 16.90 42.92 -0.20
C GLU A 613 18.03 42.56 0.80
N ALA A 614 18.53 41.32 0.68
CA ALA A 614 19.84 40.89 1.17
C ALA A 614 20.50 39.97 0.13
N THR A 615 21.78 40.20 -0.18
CA THR A 615 22.49 39.53 -1.29
C THR A 615 23.92 39.12 -0.91
N THR A 616 24.55 38.34 -1.81
CA THR A 616 25.98 37.97 -1.87
C THR A 616 26.52 36.85 -0.93
N ALA A 617 27.03 35.79 -1.57
CA ALA A 617 28.32 35.17 -1.24
C ALA A 617 29.37 35.72 -2.24
N PRO A 618 30.70 35.58 -2.04
CA PRO A 618 31.39 34.37 -2.56
C PRO A 618 32.71 33.99 -1.82
N SER A 619 33.33 32.84 -2.18
CA SER A 619 34.75 32.74 -2.65
C SER A 619 35.41 31.36 -2.53
N ALA A 620 36.35 31.12 -3.45
CA ALA A 620 37.00 29.86 -3.83
C ALA A 620 38.07 29.26 -2.87
N SER A 621 38.25 27.94 -2.98
CA SER A 621 39.47 27.14 -3.30
C SER A 621 40.91 27.70 -3.01
N VAL A 622 42.01 26.92 -2.82
CA VAL A 622 42.28 25.48 -3.05
C VAL A 622 43.60 24.98 -2.37
N LEU A 623 43.84 23.64 -2.39
CA LEU A 623 45.11 22.87 -2.20
C LEU A 623 45.77 22.71 -0.81
N GLY A 624 46.39 21.53 -0.56
CA GLY A 624 47.16 21.27 0.68
C GLY A 624 47.86 19.91 0.93
N VAL A 625 47.69 18.85 0.11
CA VAL A 625 48.27 17.49 0.31
C VAL A 625 47.79 16.83 1.66
N SER A 626 48.25 15.73 2.30
CA SER A 626 49.22 14.60 2.18
C SER A 626 48.92 13.58 3.32
N ARG A 627 49.33 12.30 3.39
CA ARG A 627 49.93 11.25 2.49
C ARG A 627 50.01 9.94 3.33
N GLU A 628 49.80 8.75 2.73
CA GLU A 628 50.03 7.38 3.33
C GLU A 628 49.15 7.01 4.55
N VAL A 629 48.77 5.76 4.88
CA VAL A 629 48.80 4.39 4.25
C VAL A 629 47.65 3.56 4.95
N GLU A 630 47.29 2.27 4.79
CA GLU A 630 48.00 1.01 4.46
C GLU A 630 47.15 0.01 3.61
N GLU A 631 46.56 -1.03 4.21
CA GLU A 631 45.91 -2.22 3.60
C GLU A 631 44.48 -2.48 4.20
N THR A 632 43.65 -3.46 3.80
CA THR A 632 43.85 -4.65 2.92
C THR A 632 42.62 -4.97 2.05
N THR A 633 42.89 -5.58 0.89
CA THR A 633 41.96 -6.30 -0.01
C THR A 633 41.52 -7.66 0.60
N THR A 634 40.73 -8.57 0.00
CA THR A 634 40.32 -8.91 -1.39
C THR A 634 39.09 -9.85 -1.30
N THR A 635 37.98 -9.63 -2.01
CA THR A 635 37.62 -10.18 -3.36
C THR A 635 37.05 -11.61 -3.41
N THR A 636 35.93 -11.74 -4.13
CA THR A 636 35.10 -12.94 -4.42
C THR A 636 35.67 -13.87 -5.49
N ALA A 637 35.47 -15.20 -5.39
CA ALA A 637 35.07 -16.09 -6.52
C ALA A 637 34.95 -17.62 -6.21
N ALA A 638 33.75 -18.17 -6.47
CA ALA A 638 33.46 -19.40 -7.26
C ALA A 638 33.78 -20.86 -6.80
N SER A 639 33.12 -21.79 -7.52
CA SER A 639 33.23 -23.27 -7.65
C SER A 639 32.90 -24.20 -6.47
N GLU A 640 31.82 -24.98 -6.65
CA GLU A 640 31.77 -26.47 -6.80
C GLU A 640 32.74 -27.33 -5.94
N GLU A 641 32.37 -28.49 -5.37
CA GLU A 641 31.66 -29.62 -6.01
C GLU A 641 30.78 -30.46 -5.02
N THR A 642 30.37 -31.69 -5.42
CA THR A 642 29.29 -32.47 -4.78
C THR A 642 29.79 -33.68 -3.96
N THR A 643 29.00 -34.12 -2.98
CA THR A 643 29.25 -35.27 -2.08
C THR A 643 29.31 -36.64 -2.77
N THR A 644 30.12 -37.56 -2.23
CA THR A 644 29.92 -39.02 -2.35
C THR A 644 30.17 -39.76 -1.03
N THR A 645 29.52 -40.93 -0.87
CA THR A 645 29.46 -41.80 0.32
C THR A 645 30.74 -42.68 0.49
N THR A 646 31.00 -43.46 1.56
CA THR A 646 30.23 -44.65 2.03
C THR A 646 30.92 -45.33 3.24
N THR A 647 30.18 -45.96 4.19
CA THR A 647 30.61 -47.08 5.10
C THR A 647 31.79 -46.90 6.11
N ALA A 648 31.91 -47.55 7.29
CA ALA A 648 31.10 -48.56 8.00
C ALA A 648 31.46 -48.70 9.52
N ALA A 649 30.57 -49.36 10.28
CA ALA A 649 30.81 -50.33 11.38
C ALA A 649 31.46 -49.96 12.76
N ALA A 650 30.59 -49.86 13.77
CA ALA A 650 30.49 -50.79 14.94
C ALA A 650 31.33 -50.65 16.24
N ALA A 651 30.83 -51.34 17.28
CA ALA A 651 31.45 -51.79 18.55
C ALA A 651 31.42 -50.90 19.83
N THR A 652 30.29 -50.94 20.53
CA THR A 652 30.12 -51.26 21.98
C THR A 652 31.27 -51.04 23.00
N ALA A 653 30.98 -50.33 24.11
CA ALA A 653 31.34 -50.75 25.48
C ALA A 653 30.63 -49.92 26.59
N THR A 654 29.99 -50.59 27.55
CA THR A 654 29.85 -50.15 28.96
C THR A 654 30.68 -51.11 29.83
N PRO A 655 31.24 -50.66 30.97
CA PRO A 655 30.62 -51.05 32.24
C PRO A 655 30.82 -50.11 33.46
N THR A 656 29.90 -50.20 34.41
CA THR A 656 29.97 -49.80 35.84
C THR A 656 30.54 -50.98 36.69
N PRO A 657 30.61 -51.00 38.06
CA PRO A 657 30.44 -49.96 39.10
C PRO A 657 31.42 -49.98 40.33
N ALA A 658 31.54 -48.84 41.04
CA ALA A 658 31.66 -48.69 42.52
C ALA A 658 32.83 -49.41 43.27
N PRO A 659 32.89 -49.50 44.63
CA PRO A 659 32.26 -48.71 45.71
C PRO A 659 33.21 -48.20 46.84
N SER A 660 32.81 -47.17 47.62
CA SER A 660 33.06 -46.96 49.08
C SER A 660 32.69 -45.52 49.52
N SER A 661 32.24 -45.21 50.75
CA SER A 661 31.67 -46.02 51.85
C SER A 661 31.04 -45.15 52.96
N VAL A 662 29.84 -45.53 53.48
CA VAL A 662 29.32 -45.33 54.86
C VAL A 662 29.29 -43.87 55.40
N ALA A 663 28.14 -43.15 55.42
CA ALA A 663 27.03 -43.17 56.41
C ALA A 663 27.37 -42.51 57.79
N ALA A 664 26.47 -41.90 58.57
CA ALA A 664 25.02 -41.58 58.50
C ALA A 664 24.81 -40.14 59.07
N THR A 665 23.66 -39.44 59.04
CA THR A 665 22.22 -39.71 59.21
C THR A 665 21.43 -38.64 58.40
N GLY A 666 20.13 -38.73 58.08
CA GLY A 666 19.00 -38.59 59.00
C GLY A 666 17.91 -37.68 58.39
N GLU A 667 16.84 -38.30 57.86
CA GLU A 667 15.49 -37.79 57.54
C GLU A 667 15.22 -36.48 56.72
N ALA A 668 14.35 -36.67 55.71
CA ALA A 668 13.27 -35.80 55.25
C ALA A 668 13.53 -34.56 54.34
N SER A 669 13.04 -34.71 53.10
CA SER A 669 12.44 -33.67 52.24
C SER A 669 13.20 -32.35 52.00
N ASN A 670 14.09 -32.39 51.00
CA ASN A 670 14.48 -31.20 50.24
C ASN A 670 13.78 -31.24 48.87
N ALA A 671 13.02 -30.20 48.51
CA ALA A 671 12.35 -30.07 47.22
C ALA A 671 12.56 -28.66 46.64
N SER A 672 13.83 -28.33 46.37
CA SER A 672 14.23 -27.03 45.83
C SER A 672 13.68 -26.84 44.42
N ARG A 673 12.61 -26.06 44.30
CA ARG A 673 11.99 -25.70 43.01
C ARG A 673 12.93 -24.77 42.24
N ILE A 674 13.51 -25.25 41.14
CA ILE A 674 14.13 -24.37 40.14
C ILE A 674 13.00 -23.68 39.39
N ILE A 675 12.71 -22.43 39.77
CA ILE A 675 11.71 -21.59 39.10
C ILE A 675 12.44 -20.72 38.08
N LEU A 676 12.36 -21.09 36.80
CA LEU A 676 12.68 -20.17 35.70
C LEU A 676 11.42 -19.34 35.41
N GLY A 677 11.37 -18.11 35.93
CA GLY A 677 10.21 -17.25 35.77
C GLY A 677 10.23 -16.46 34.46
N VAL A 678 9.18 -16.59 33.66
CA VAL A 678 8.78 -15.54 32.70
C VAL A 678 7.69 -14.71 33.39
N ILE A 679 8.05 -13.50 33.78
CA ILE A 679 7.11 -12.54 34.38
C ILE A 679 6.51 -11.71 33.25
N LEU A 680 5.17 -11.69 33.14
CA LEU A 680 4.47 -10.74 32.28
C LEU A 680 3.48 -9.92 33.14
N VAL A 681 3.93 -8.74 33.58
CA VAL A 681 3.13 -7.85 34.43
C VAL A 681 2.10 -7.12 33.59
N ALA A 682 0.84 -7.57 33.63
CA ALA A 682 -0.28 -6.80 33.12
C ALA A 682 -0.67 -5.70 34.15
N THR A 683 -0.07 -4.52 34.06
CA THR A 683 -0.46 -3.37 34.88
C THR A 683 -1.83 -2.83 34.46
N ALA A 684 -2.89 -3.24 35.16
CA ALA A 684 -4.23 -2.71 34.97
C ALA A 684 -4.33 -1.26 35.52
N SER A 685 -4.10 -0.27 34.66
CA SER A 685 -4.28 1.14 35.01
C SER A 685 -5.77 1.49 35.14
N CYS A 686 -6.24 1.73 36.36
CA CYS A 686 -7.61 2.17 36.61
C CYS A 686 -7.87 3.56 35.98
N PHE A 687 -8.88 3.65 35.10
CA PHE A 687 -9.39 4.95 34.64
C PHE A 687 -10.74 5.25 35.29
N VAL A 688 -10.72 6.04 36.36
CA VAL A 688 -11.92 6.46 37.09
C VAL A 688 -12.62 7.57 36.30
N MET A 689 -13.53 7.20 35.39
CA MET A 689 -14.33 8.17 34.65
C MET A 689 -15.43 8.77 35.53
N LYS A 690 -15.06 9.82 36.25
CA LYS A 690 -15.92 10.55 37.18
C LYS A 690 -16.98 11.35 36.43
N ILE A 691 -18.18 10.78 36.27
CA ILE A 691 -19.35 11.50 35.76
C ILE A 691 -19.58 12.75 36.64
N ARG A 692 -19.59 13.93 36.01
CA ARG A 692 -20.06 15.18 36.60
C ARG A 692 -21.22 15.71 35.77
N LYS A 693 -22.24 16.22 36.47
CA LYS A 693 -23.49 16.75 35.93
C LYS A 693 -23.49 18.26 36.11
N GLU A 694 -23.63 18.99 35.01
CA GLU A 694 -24.05 20.40 34.87
C GLU A 694 -24.34 20.54 33.35
N GLU A 695 -25.54 20.86 32.84
CA GLU A 695 -26.45 21.99 33.09
C GLU A 695 -26.05 23.31 32.42
N ASN A 696 -26.00 23.31 31.08
CA ASN A 696 -26.88 24.13 30.22
C ASN A 696 -26.90 23.60 28.78
#